data_AF-F1TA67-F1
#
_entry.id   AF-F1TA67-F1
#
_cell.length_a   1.000
_cell.length_b   1.000
_cell.length_c   1.000
_cell.angle_alpha   90.00
_cell.angle_beta   90.00
_cell.angle_gamma   90.00
#
_symmetry.space_group_name_H-M   'P 1'
#
loop_
_entity.id
_entity.type
_entity.pdbx_description
1 polymer ?
#
loop_
_entity_poly.entity_id
_entity_poly.type
_entity_poly.pdbx_seq_one_letter_code
_entity_poly.pdbx_strand_id
1 'polypeptide(L)'
;MESRNRQLLIFIVGIGLVVSVAWTYINFKSNPTEVPMPGVTLSVIPEYKIESGTDLTVWPKGTIFEQGRAAYFYAAKPKITTTPIIKINGMNEGLIHGTFKSRVLIQSIDEKSQIYWSHKLNESPLNEFTLSSGKAFNQNSGMVLDIPDAYSKVTKIGEELLFQSGLFQLLVVSDIKVSGTVNGVPIEKSIVHTLPINLQQTSFTIPKSQEITSKISLIAEGKVPALTENLLRIIQFNIIPFVIDFILLLLLVALYILKQMGKPKAAKDHTRFKEWITDGSVEVKDRQDIQILSLEGLVDLAIDLDKRVIYDSKVNRYYVLAEDIVYIYDTEKTNSILENKQQLGKLLLDRELIKPEQLEIGLYHQKKFGIRLGESLLALGYIDETGLYSTLASQSAIDYYELNPEKEKVDTKWIDKLSVRQAKALMAIPLGVSSDERLVIACSQTSREGITDVLQEIFNRKVHIVASRPSAIYEILEAIEKNETEKKNDVISDPVEKDPNKRMGEEDRKHFIDSYHRGYLRQELFLKALGFLDANLLIQIPEKENILSWMLRNNIINRDMANLIKGLSAAIKAIERRERYEHKLPDLLELLYHSNYITHKTKDWLTLEVATQAIPLLDLIRNNLIASQDTLADALIILETLEALVAY
;
A
#
# COMPACT_ATOMS: atom_id res chain seq x y z
N MET A 1 40.97 -28.10 27.34
CA MET A 1 40.89 -28.89 26.08
C MET A 1 41.62 -28.10 25.00
N GLU A 2 42.79 -28.57 24.56
CA GLU A 2 43.76 -27.83 23.74
C GLU A 2 43.15 -27.28 22.44
N SER A 3 43.65 -26.14 21.94
CA SER A 3 43.18 -25.48 20.71
C SER A 3 43.17 -26.42 19.49
N ARG A 4 44.08 -27.40 19.49
CA ARG A 4 44.20 -28.46 18.48
C ARG A 4 42.99 -29.39 18.45
N ASN A 5 42.42 -29.73 19.61
CA ASN A 5 41.25 -30.62 19.69
C ASN A 5 39.98 -29.92 19.19
N ARG A 6 39.85 -28.60 19.38
CA ARG A 6 38.72 -27.82 18.84
C ARG A 6 38.78 -27.67 17.32
N GLN A 7 39.98 -27.51 16.74
CA GLN A 7 40.15 -27.46 15.29
C GLN A 7 39.82 -28.80 14.63
N LEU A 8 40.26 -29.91 15.24
CA LEU A 8 39.95 -31.25 14.77
C LEU A 8 38.43 -31.51 14.80
N LEU A 9 37.74 -31.08 15.85
CA LEU A 9 36.29 -31.24 15.98
C LEU A 9 35.51 -30.48 14.90
N ILE A 10 35.88 -29.22 14.62
CA ILE A 10 35.26 -28.42 13.55
C ILE A 10 35.43 -29.11 12.19
N PHE A 11 36.60 -29.67 11.92
CA PHE A 11 36.88 -30.37 10.67
C PHE A 11 36.04 -31.64 10.52
N ILE A 12 35.92 -32.44 11.58
CA ILE A 12 35.10 -33.67 11.59
C ILE A 12 33.61 -33.34 11.36
N VAL A 13 33.07 -32.34 12.06
CA VAL A 13 31.67 -31.92 11.89
C VAL A 13 31.41 -31.37 10.48
N GLY A 14 32.38 -30.65 9.91
CA GLY A 14 32.31 -30.16 8.53
C GLY A 14 32.21 -31.30 7.51
N ILE A 15 33.03 -32.35 7.65
CA ILE A 15 32.94 -33.54 6.79
C ILE A 15 31.59 -34.24 6.96
N GLY A 16 31.12 -34.41 8.20
CA GLY A 16 29.82 -35.01 8.49
C GLY A 16 28.66 -34.28 7.79
N LEU A 17 28.68 -32.94 7.80
CA LEU A 17 27.68 -32.13 7.13
C LEU A 17 27.69 -32.34 5.60
N VAL A 18 28.87 -32.39 4.98
CA VAL A 18 28.99 -32.62 3.53
C VAL A 18 28.41 -33.99 3.12
N VAL A 19 28.72 -35.03 3.91
CA VAL A 19 28.20 -36.38 3.66
C VAL A 19 26.68 -36.43 3.83
N SER A 20 26.16 -35.76 4.87
CA SER A 20 24.73 -35.70 5.14
C SER A 20 23.96 -34.97 4.03
N VAL A 21 24.46 -33.82 3.57
CA VAL A 21 23.85 -33.07 2.45
C VAL A 21 23.86 -33.88 1.16
N ALA A 22 24.93 -34.61 0.88
CA ALA A 22 24.99 -35.51 -0.29
C ALA A 22 23.94 -36.63 -0.19
N TRP A 23 23.72 -37.17 1.00
CA TRP A 23 22.67 -38.16 1.25
C TRP A 23 21.27 -37.57 1.06
N THR A 24 21.01 -36.36 1.55
CA THR A 24 19.76 -35.61 1.33
C THR A 24 19.49 -35.40 -0.17
N TYR A 25 20.52 -35.04 -0.94
CA TYR A 25 20.41 -34.84 -2.39
C TYR A 25 20.06 -36.13 -3.16
N ILE A 26 20.61 -37.28 -2.75
CA ILE A 26 20.30 -38.57 -3.40
C ILE A 26 18.82 -38.95 -3.18
N ASN A 27 18.29 -38.75 -1.97
CA ASN A 27 16.87 -39.00 -1.66
C ASN A 27 15.92 -38.03 -2.39
N PHE A 28 16.38 -36.82 -2.73
CA PHE A 28 15.60 -35.86 -3.51
C PHE A 28 15.34 -36.36 -4.94
N LYS A 29 16.34 -36.97 -5.58
CA LYS A 29 16.27 -37.39 -6.99
C LYS A 29 15.33 -38.58 -7.24
N SER A 30 15.04 -39.38 -6.21
CA SER A 30 14.27 -40.64 -6.35
C SER A 30 12.75 -40.47 -6.37
N ASN A 31 12.20 -39.29 -6.05
CA ASN A 31 10.75 -39.08 -6.09
C ASN A 31 10.32 -38.55 -7.46
N PRO A 32 9.49 -39.28 -8.23
CA PRO A 32 8.99 -38.80 -9.51
C PRO A 32 8.01 -37.64 -9.31
N THR A 33 8.26 -36.52 -9.99
CA THR A 33 7.34 -35.39 -10.07
C THR A 33 6.05 -35.86 -10.74
N GLU A 34 4.91 -35.81 -10.05
CA GLU A 34 3.59 -36.05 -10.66
C GLU A 34 3.40 -35.04 -11.81
N VAL A 35 3.24 -35.53 -13.04
CA VAL A 35 2.91 -34.68 -14.18
C VAL A 35 1.45 -34.25 -14.03
N PRO A 36 1.15 -32.94 -14.00
CA PRO A 36 -0.23 -32.49 -13.86
C PRO A 36 -1.07 -33.00 -15.04
N MET A 37 -2.24 -33.55 -14.75
CA MET A 37 -3.18 -33.95 -15.80
C MET A 37 -3.68 -32.70 -16.55
N PRO A 38 -3.69 -32.71 -17.89
CA PRO A 38 -4.26 -31.62 -18.67
C PRO A 38 -5.76 -31.49 -18.38
N GLY A 39 -6.23 -30.26 -18.18
CA GLY A 39 -7.65 -29.99 -17.93
C GLY A 39 -8.53 -30.40 -19.12
N VAL A 40 -9.78 -30.78 -18.84
CA VAL A 40 -10.75 -31.12 -19.89
C VAL A 40 -11.70 -29.95 -20.07
N THR A 41 -11.84 -29.46 -21.31
CA THR A 41 -12.67 -28.30 -21.64
C THR A 41 -13.75 -28.64 -22.66
N LEU A 42 -14.92 -28.04 -22.51
CA LEU A 42 -16.02 -28.10 -23.45
C LEU A 42 -16.19 -26.70 -24.06
N SER A 43 -16.12 -26.62 -25.38
CA SER A 43 -16.24 -25.38 -26.16
C SER A 43 -17.54 -25.39 -26.95
N VAL A 44 -18.29 -24.30 -26.90
CA VAL A 44 -19.48 -24.06 -27.72
C VAL A 44 -19.18 -22.92 -28.69
N ILE A 45 -19.14 -23.26 -29.97
CA ILE A 45 -18.78 -22.34 -31.07
C ILE A 45 -20.06 -22.05 -31.86
N PRO A 46 -20.56 -20.80 -31.86
CA PRO A 46 -21.69 -20.40 -32.70
C PRO A 46 -21.21 -20.17 -34.12
N GLU A 47 -21.14 -21.23 -34.91
CA GLU A 47 -20.86 -21.08 -36.33
C GLU A 47 -22.09 -20.49 -37.03
N TYR A 48 -21.87 -19.53 -37.92
CA TYR A 48 -22.94 -18.95 -38.71
C TYR A 48 -22.48 -18.63 -40.13
N LYS A 49 -23.42 -18.71 -41.06
CA LYS A 49 -23.27 -18.36 -42.47
C LYS A 49 -24.30 -17.29 -42.83
N ILE A 50 -23.86 -16.23 -43.51
CA ILE A 50 -24.73 -15.18 -44.03
C ILE A 50 -24.67 -15.20 -45.56
N GLU A 51 -25.82 -15.28 -46.20
CA GLU A 51 -25.94 -15.36 -47.65
C GLU A 51 -26.90 -14.28 -48.18
N SER A 52 -26.51 -13.57 -49.25
CA SER A 52 -27.36 -12.57 -49.90
C SER A 52 -28.60 -13.24 -50.53
N GLY A 53 -29.79 -12.73 -50.21
CA GLY A 53 -31.06 -13.24 -50.73
C GLY A 53 -31.55 -12.57 -52.01
N THR A 54 -30.92 -11.45 -52.40
CA THR A 54 -31.34 -10.63 -53.56
C THR A 54 -30.14 -10.21 -54.39
N ASP A 55 -30.37 -9.89 -55.66
CA ASP A 55 -29.34 -9.38 -56.57
C ASP A 55 -29.13 -7.88 -56.36
N LEU A 56 -27.96 -7.52 -55.84
CA LEU A 56 -27.49 -6.14 -55.75
C LEU A 56 -26.27 -5.96 -56.67
N THR A 57 -26.05 -4.75 -57.19
CA THR A 57 -24.87 -4.43 -58.02
C THR A 57 -23.55 -4.76 -57.31
N VAL A 58 -23.51 -4.57 -55.98
CA VAL A 58 -22.30 -4.85 -55.17
C VAL A 58 -22.22 -6.33 -54.77
N TRP A 59 -23.37 -7.02 -54.63
CA TRP A 59 -23.45 -8.42 -54.19
C TRP A 59 -24.57 -9.17 -54.92
N PRO A 60 -24.23 -10.06 -55.86
CA PRO A 60 -25.21 -10.96 -56.46
C PRO A 60 -25.89 -11.85 -55.42
N LYS A 61 -27.08 -12.35 -55.75
CA LYS A 61 -27.79 -13.33 -54.93
C LYS A 61 -26.93 -14.58 -54.73
N GLY A 62 -26.91 -15.11 -53.51
CA GLY A 62 -26.07 -16.24 -53.13
C GLY A 62 -24.66 -15.87 -52.67
N THR A 63 -24.29 -14.58 -52.69
CA THR A 63 -22.99 -14.14 -52.15
C THR A 63 -22.90 -14.47 -50.66
N ILE A 64 -21.84 -15.20 -50.27
CA ILE A 64 -21.53 -15.52 -48.87
C ILE A 64 -20.71 -14.39 -48.28
N PHE A 65 -21.15 -13.84 -47.16
CA PHE A 65 -20.41 -12.79 -46.46
C PHE A 65 -19.45 -13.37 -45.42
N GLU A 66 -18.26 -12.78 -45.33
CA GLU A 66 -17.30 -13.04 -44.26
C GLU A 66 -17.89 -12.67 -42.88
N GLN A 67 -17.44 -13.37 -41.84
CA GLN A 67 -17.85 -13.11 -40.46
C GLN A 67 -17.21 -11.83 -39.87
N GLY A 68 -17.94 -11.16 -38.98
CA GLY A 68 -17.44 -9.97 -38.26
C GLY A 68 -17.22 -8.74 -39.13
N ARG A 69 -17.98 -8.57 -40.23
CA ARG A 69 -17.96 -7.31 -40.99
C ARG A 69 -18.52 -6.18 -40.13
N ALA A 70 -18.04 -4.97 -40.40
CA ALA A 70 -18.49 -3.75 -39.72
C ALA A 70 -20.00 -3.51 -39.85
N ALA A 71 -20.63 -3.98 -40.93
CA ALA A 71 -22.08 -3.96 -41.12
C ALA A 71 -22.53 -4.95 -42.20
N TYR A 72 -23.75 -5.46 -42.06
CA TYR A 72 -24.49 -6.22 -43.08
C TYR A 72 -25.81 -5.50 -43.36
N PHE A 73 -26.15 -5.30 -44.64
CA PHE A 73 -27.25 -4.41 -45.02
C PHE A 73 -28.55 -5.17 -45.30
N TYR A 74 -29.67 -4.66 -44.78
CA TYR A 74 -30.99 -5.28 -44.99
C TYR A 74 -31.42 -5.31 -46.46
N ALA A 75 -30.90 -4.38 -47.28
CA ALA A 75 -31.16 -4.34 -48.72
C ALA A 75 -30.78 -5.66 -49.43
N ALA A 76 -29.79 -6.40 -48.93
CA ALA A 76 -29.39 -7.69 -49.48
C ALA A 76 -30.37 -8.83 -49.16
N LYS A 77 -31.37 -8.59 -48.30
CA LYS A 77 -32.26 -9.61 -47.69
C LYS A 77 -31.46 -10.84 -47.22
N PRO A 78 -30.47 -10.65 -46.34
CA PRO A 78 -29.55 -11.73 -45.99
C PRO A 78 -30.27 -12.83 -45.21
N LYS A 79 -29.97 -14.08 -45.56
CA LYS A 79 -30.38 -15.26 -44.80
C LYS A 79 -29.23 -15.68 -43.90
N ILE A 80 -29.48 -15.75 -42.60
CA ILE A 80 -28.49 -16.23 -41.63
C ILE A 80 -28.84 -17.64 -41.22
N THR A 81 -27.90 -18.57 -41.38
CA THR A 81 -28.01 -19.93 -40.85
C THR A 81 -26.99 -20.08 -39.73
N THR A 82 -27.45 -20.50 -38.55
CA THR A 82 -26.61 -20.70 -37.36
C THR A 82 -26.55 -22.18 -37.01
N THR A 83 -25.35 -22.69 -36.73
CA THR A 83 -25.08 -24.08 -36.38
C THR A 83 -24.11 -24.11 -35.20
N PRO A 84 -24.57 -24.42 -33.98
CA PRO A 84 -23.67 -24.53 -32.84
C PRO A 84 -22.81 -25.79 -32.99
N ILE A 85 -21.50 -25.62 -32.89
CA ILE A 85 -20.55 -26.74 -32.76
C ILE A 85 -20.19 -26.88 -31.29
N ILE A 86 -20.41 -28.07 -30.75
CA ILE A 86 -20.01 -28.42 -29.38
C ILE A 86 -18.82 -29.36 -29.46
N LYS A 87 -17.67 -28.92 -28.93
CA LYS A 87 -16.40 -29.65 -29.01
C LYS A 87 -15.81 -29.89 -27.63
N ILE A 88 -15.35 -31.10 -27.37
CA ILE A 88 -14.59 -31.46 -26.16
C ILE A 88 -13.09 -31.56 -26.47
N ASN A 89 -12.25 -30.99 -25.60
CA ASN A 89 -10.79 -31.06 -25.68
C ASN A 89 -10.21 -31.59 -24.38
N GLY A 90 -9.17 -32.43 -24.45
CA GLY A 90 -8.47 -33.00 -23.29
C GLY A 90 -9.07 -34.30 -22.73
N MET A 91 -10.17 -34.78 -23.29
CA MET A 91 -10.78 -36.05 -22.91
C MET A 91 -10.07 -37.23 -23.59
N ASN A 92 -9.52 -38.14 -22.80
CA ASN A 92 -8.90 -39.37 -23.27
C ASN A 92 -9.92 -40.51 -23.32
N GLU A 93 -10.74 -40.64 -22.28
CA GLU A 93 -11.75 -41.69 -22.14
C GLU A 93 -13.06 -41.17 -21.51
N GLY A 94 -14.16 -41.89 -21.74
CA GLY A 94 -15.49 -41.59 -21.22
C GLY A 94 -16.54 -41.31 -22.29
N LEU A 95 -17.76 -41.00 -21.86
CA LEU A 95 -18.89 -40.67 -22.72
C LEU A 95 -19.72 -39.57 -22.07
N ILE A 96 -20.02 -38.52 -22.83
CA ILE A 96 -20.90 -37.44 -22.40
C ILE A 96 -22.21 -37.52 -23.19
N HIS A 97 -23.32 -37.53 -22.49
CA HIS A 97 -24.66 -37.29 -23.02
C HIS A 97 -25.01 -35.82 -22.79
N GLY A 98 -25.45 -35.15 -23.85
CA GLY A 98 -25.83 -33.76 -23.78
C GLY A 98 -27.21 -33.51 -24.37
N THR A 99 -27.85 -32.46 -23.88
CA THR A 99 -29.07 -31.91 -24.47
C THR A 99 -28.86 -30.44 -24.78
N PHE A 100 -29.47 -29.97 -25.85
CA PHE A 100 -29.37 -28.58 -26.28
C PHE A 100 -30.72 -28.08 -26.78
N LYS A 101 -31.06 -26.86 -26.35
CA LYS A 101 -32.26 -26.14 -26.79
C LYS A 101 -31.88 -24.69 -27.08
N SER A 102 -32.34 -24.16 -28.21
CA SER A 102 -32.12 -22.75 -28.55
C SER A 102 -33.41 -21.95 -28.52
N ARG A 103 -33.31 -20.69 -28.10
CA ARG A 103 -34.39 -19.72 -28.06
C ARG A 103 -33.92 -18.46 -28.76
N VAL A 104 -34.82 -17.83 -29.51
CA VAL A 104 -34.54 -16.56 -30.18
C VAL A 104 -35.36 -15.48 -29.53
N LEU A 105 -34.68 -14.44 -29.07
CA LEU A 105 -35.24 -13.30 -28.37
C LEU A 105 -34.95 -12.04 -29.18
N ILE A 106 -35.87 -11.07 -29.17
CA ILE A 106 -35.57 -9.68 -29.50
C ILE A 106 -35.63 -8.86 -28.22
N GLN A 107 -34.72 -7.90 -28.08
CA GLN A 107 -34.62 -7.09 -26.87
C GLN A 107 -34.09 -5.69 -27.17
N SER A 108 -34.36 -4.76 -26.26
CA SER A 108 -33.67 -3.46 -26.18
C SER A 108 -32.75 -3.45 -24.97
N ILE A 109 -31.51 -3.01 -25.17
CA ILE A 109 -30.49 -2.91 -24.12
C ILE A 109 -29.86 -1.52 -24.04
N ASP A 110 -29.28 -1.17 -22.89
CA ASP A 110 -28.48 0.04 -22.72
C ASP A 110 -27.00 -0.16 -23.10
N GLU A 111 -26.18 0.88 -22.92
CA GLU A 111 -24.73 0.84 -23.19
C GLU A 111 -23.96 -0.13 -22.27
N LYS A 112 -24.54 -0.52 -21.14
CA LYS A 112 -23.99 -1.49 -20.16
C LYS A 112 -24.56 -2.89 -20.34
N SER A 113 -25.28 -3.17 -21.44
CA SER A 113 -25.97 -4.44 -21.73
C SER A 113 -27.10 -4.80 -20.74
N GLN A 114 -27.67 -3.83 -20.04
CA GLN A 114 -28.86 -4.01 -19.22
C GLN A 114 -30.10 -4.07 -20.10
N ILE A 115 -30.99 -5.02 -19.82
CA ILE A 115 -32.18 -5.27 -20.63
C ILE A 115 -33.32 -4.34 -20.20
N TYR A 116 -33.77 -3.47 -21.11
CA TYR A 116 -35.00 -2.70 -20.91
C TYR A 116 -36.24 -3.58 -21.06
N TRP A 117 -36.27 -4.38 -22.11
CA TRP A 117 -37.33 -5.34 -22.37
C TRP A 117 -36.82 -6.46 -23.29
N SER A 118 -37.45 -7.64 -23.23
CA SER A 118 -37.18 -8.76 -24.12
C SER A 118 -38.47 -9.49 -24.51
N HIS A 119 -38.48 -10.08 -25.70
CA HIS A 119 -39.61 -10.82 -26.24
C HIS A 119 -39.13 -12.07 -27.01
N LYS A 120 -39.71 -13.24 -26.69
CA LYS A 120 -39.34 -14.51 -27.33
C LYS A 120 -40.04 -14.66 -28.68
N LEU A 121 -39.26 -14.79 -29.75
CA LEU A 121 -39.76 -15.03 -31.11
C LEU A 121 -40.03 -16.51 -31.37
N ASN A 122 -39.05 -17.36 -31.07
CA ASN A 122 -39.16 -18.78 -31.36
C ASN A 122 -38.25 -19.62 -30.46
N GLU A 123 -38.45 -20.93 -30.47
CA GLU A 123 -37.70 -21.89 -29.67
C GLU A 123 -37.55 -23.21 -30.45
N SER A 124 -36.34 -23.77 -30.46
CA SER A 124 -36.08 -25.06 -31.07
C SER A 124 -36.62 -26.20 -30.20
N PRO A 125 -36.92 -27.38 -30.79
CA PRO A 125 -37.10 -28.58 -30.00
C PRO A 125 -35.82 -28.89 -29.21
N LEU A 126 -35.96 -29.68 -28.14
CA LEU A 126 -34.83 -30.23 -27.41
C LEU A 126 -34.14 -31.27 -28.30
N ASN A 127 -32.84 -31.09 -28.52
CA ASN A 127 -32.01 -32.05 -29.24
C ASN A 127 -31.07 -32.76 -28.27
N GLU A 128 -30.84 -34.04 -28.49
CA GLU A 128 -29.89 -34.83 -27.73
C GLU A 128 -28.64 -35.11 -28.57
N PHE A 129 -27.49 -35.20 -27.91
CA PHE A 129 -26.22 -35.52 -28.54
C PHE A 129 -25.30 -36.30 -27.62
N THR A 130 -24.28 -36.92 -28.20
CA THR A 130 -23.22 -37.60 -27.45
C THR A 130 -21.84 -37.12 -27.88
N LEU A 131 -20.94 -36.91 -26.92
CA LEU A 131 -19.54 -36.58 -27.18
C LEU A 131 -18.64 -37.68 -26.65
N SER A 132 -17.66 -38.05 -27.47
CA SER A 132 -16.55 -38.95 -27.13
C SER A 132 -15.23 -38.28 -27.49
N SER A 133 -14.11 -38.84 -27.03
CA SER A 133 -12.78 -38.32 -27.36
C SER A 133 -12.63 -38.05 -28.87
N GLY A 134 -12.18 -36.84 -29.20
CA GLY A 134 -11.93 -36.38 -30.57
C GLY A 134 -13.17 -36.09 -31.44
N LYS A 135 -14.40 -36.30 -30.95
CA LYS A 135 -15.62 -36.01 -31.73
C LYS A 135 -16.24 -34.67 -31.32
N ALA A 136 -16.66 -33.90 -32.32
CA ALA A 136 -17.51 -32.72 -32.13
C ALA A 136 -18.95 -33.07 -32.51
N PHE A 137 -19.91 -32.50 -31.78
CA PHE A 137 -21.30 -32.50 -32.21
C PHE A 137 -21.54 -31.32 -33.13
N ASN A 138 -22.14 -31.59 -34.29
CA ASN A 138 -22.64 -30.59 -35.21
C ASN A 138 -24.13 -30.84 -35.44
N GLN A 139 -24.92 -29.79 -35.40
CA GLN A 139 -26.35 -29.88 -35.68
C GLN A 139 -26.57 -30.03 -37.19
N ASN A 140 -27.20 -31.14 -37.60
CA ASN A 140 -27.45 -31.44 -39.02
C ASN A 140 -28.31 -30.39 -39.74
N SER A 141 -29.17 -29.67 -39.00
CA SER A 141 -30.05 -28.63 -39.54
C SER A 141 -29.86 -27.34 -38.73
N GLY A 142 -29.14 -26.38 -39.30
CA GLY A 142 -28.96 -25.06 -38.69
C GLY A 142 -30.26 -24.28 -38.56
N MET A 143 -30.30 -23.35 -37.60
CA MET A 143 -31.43 -22.45 -37.41
C MET A 143 -31.31 -21.28 -38.38
N VAL A 144 -32.34 -21.08 -39.21
CA VAL A 144 -32.44 -19.93 -40.12
C VAL A 144 -33.08 -18.75 -39.40
N LEU A 145 -32.44 -17.59 -39.47
CA LEU A 145 -32.91 -16.34 -38.86
C LEU A 145 -33.30 -15.34 -39.96
N ASP A 146 -34.50 -14.78 -39.84
CA ASP A 146 -34.99 -13.68 -40.68
C ASP A 146 -34.74 -12.35 -39.95
N ILE A 147 -33.63 -11.70 -40.29
CA ILE A 147 -33.20 -10.46 -39.62
C ILE A 147 -34.10 -9.26 -40.00
N PRO A 148 -34.49 -9.08 -41.28
CA PRO A 148 -35.48 -8.05 -41.62
C PRO A 148 -36.80 -8.17 -40.85
N ASP A 149 -37.35 -9.38 -40.69
CA ASP A 149 -38.56 -9.61 -39.89
C ASP A 149 -38.31 -9.30 -38.40
N ALA A 150 -37.16 -9.70 -37.86
CA ALA A 150 -36.78 -9.36 -36.48
C ALA A 150 -36.68 -7.85 -36.24
N TYR A 151 -36.10 -7.10 -37.19
CA TYR A 151 -36.02 -5.64 -37.11
C TYR A 151 -37.41 -4.99 -37.17
N SER A 152 -38.27 -5.42 -38.09
CA SER A 152 -39.66 -4.94 -38.17
C SER A 152 -40.44 -5.16 -36.86
N LYS A 153 -40.24 -6.32 -36.22
CA LYS A 153 -40.87 -6.65 -34.94
C LYS A 153 -40.32 -5.83 -33.77
N VAL A 154 -39.00 -5.66 -33.69
CA VAL A 154 -38.38 -4.92 -32.58
C VAL A 154 -38.75 -3.44 -32.61
N THR A 155 -38.84 -2.83 -33.81
CA THR A 155 -39.27 -1.44 -33.96
C THR A 155 -40.75 -1.27 -33.61
N LYS A 156 -41.61 -2.20 -34.04
CA LYS A 156 -43.03 -2.18 -33.71
C LYS A 156 -43.26 -2.24 -32.19
N ILE A 157 -42.54 -3.12 -31.48
CA ILE A 157 -42.61 -3.19 -30.02
C ILE A 157 -42.10 -1.88 -29.38
N GLY A 158 -41.01 -1.30 -29.90
CA GLY A 158 -40.52 -0.01 -29.44
C GLY A 158 -41.55 1.12 -29.61
N GLU A 159 -42.28 1.14 -30.72
CA GLU A 159 -43.40 2.08 -30.95
C GLU A 159 -44.56 1.86 -29.98
N GLU A 160 -44.98 0.61 -29.77
CA GLU A 160 -46.04 0.25 -28.82
C GLU A 160 -45.71 0.67 -27.37
N LEU A 161 -44.44 0.58 -26.99
CA LEU A 161 -43.95 0.96 -25.66
C LEU A 161 -43.63 2.45 -25.54
N LEU A 162 -43.76 3.24 -26.61
CA LEU A 162 -43.27 4.62 -26.69
C LEU A 162 -41.78 4.74 -26.28
N PHE A 163 -41.00 3.69 -26.56
CA PHE A 163 -39.61 3.54 -26.14
C PHE A 163 -38.74 3.13 -27.33
N GLN A 164 -38.12 4.14 -27.96
CA GLN A 164 -37.20 3.97 -29.10
C GLN A 164 -35.73 4.18 -28.71
N SER A 165 -35.45 4.27 -27.40
CA SER A 165 -34.10 4.41 -26.87
C SER A 165 -33.46 3.02 -26.65
N GLY A 166 -32.13 2.96 -26.69
CA GLY A 166 -31.37 1.72 -26.51
C GLY A 166 -30.96 1.04 -27.82
N LEU A 167 -30.10 0.03 -27.69
CA LEU A 167 -29.64 -0.79 -28.80
C LEU A 167 -30.61 -1.98 -28.97
N PHE A 168 -31.23 -2.09 -30.14
CA PHE A 168 -32.04 -3.25 -30.47
C PHE A 168 -31.16 -4.45 -30.83
N GLN A 169 -31.50 -5.61 -30.29
CA GLN A 169 -30.70 -6.82 -30.46
C GLN A 169 -31.61 -8.04 -30.68
N LEU A 170 -31.27 -8.85 -31.68
CA LEU A 170 -31.74 -10.22 -31.81
C LEU A 170 -30.72 -11.13 -31.14
N LEU A 171 -31.16 -11.93 -30.16
CA LEU A 171 -30.30 -12.77 -29.35
C LEU A 171 -30.70 -14.24 -29.54
N VAL A 172 -29.77 -15.07 -30.02
CA VAL A 172 -29.93 -16.52 -29.99
C VAL A 172 -29.30 -17.04 -28.70
N VAL A 173 -30.11 -17.63 -27.82
CA VAL A 173 -29.69 -18.21 -26.55
C VAL A 173 -29.76 -19.72 -26.65
N SER A 174 -28.64 -20.37 -26.39
CA SER A 174 -28.46 -21.81 -26.46
C SER A 174 -28.22 -22.36 -25.06
N ASP A 175 -29.16 -23.13 -24.56
CA ASP A 175 -29.09 -23.82 -23.27
C ASP A 175 -28.55 -25.24 -23.52
N ILE A 176 -27.29 -25.52 -23.10
CA ILE A 176 -26.64 -26.83 -23.21
C ILE A 176 -26.54 -27.46 -21.82
N LYS A 177 -26.98 -28.70 -21.67
CA LYS A 177 -26.72 -29.53 -20.48
C LYS A 177 -25.90 -30.74 -20.87
N VAL A 178 -24.92 -31.10 -20.07
CA VAL A 178 -24.06 -32.27 -20.30
C VAL A 178 -23.92 -33.09 -19.02
N SER A 179 -23.96 -34.41 -19.17
CA SER A 179 -23.78 -35.38 -18.10
C SER A 179 -23.04 -36.61 -18.60
N GLY A 180 -22.29 -37.28 -17.75
CA GLY A 180 -21.59 -38.52 -18.12
C GLY A 180 -20.26 -38.66 -17.41
N THR A 181 -19.32 -39.35 -18.05
CA THR A 181 -17.98 -39.58 -17.49
C THR A 181 -16.90 -38.99 -18.39
N VAL A 182 -15.90 -38.36 -17.77
CA VAL A 182 -14.73 -37.79 -18.43
C VAL A 182 -13.50 -38.24 -17.66
N ASN A 183 -12.61 -39.00 -18.30
CA ASN A 183 -11.41 -39.57 -17.66
C ASN A 183 -11.72 -40.27 -16.32
N GLY A 184 -12.82 -41.03 -16.26
CA GLY A 184 -13.29 -41.72 -15.06
C GLY A 184 -14.07 -40.87 -14.05
N VAL A 185 -14.10 -39.54 -14.20
CA VAL A 185 -14.79 -38.60 -13.30
C VAL A 185 -16.23 -38.36 -13.79
N PRO A 186 -17.27 -38.56 -12.96
CA PRO A 186 -18.63 -38.19 -13.31
C PRO A 186 -18.78 -36.66 -13.35
N ILE A 187 -19.39 -36.15 -14.41
CA ILE A 187 -19.65 -34.72 -14.60
C ILE A 187 -21.13 -34.46 -14.86
N GLU A 188 -21.62 -33.33 -14.35
CA GLU A 188 -22.91 -32.74 -14.68
C GLU A 188 -22.72 -31.23 -14.74
N LYS A 189 -22.94 -30.63 -15.92
CA LYS A 189 -22.73 -29.19 -16.15
C LYS A 189 -23.81 -28.62 -17.08
N SER A 190 -24.13 -27.35 -16.88
CA SER A 190 -25.00 -26.57 -17.77
C SER A 190 -24.23 -25.35 -18.27
N ILE A 191 -24.42 -25.02 -19.55
CA ILE A 191 -23.77 -23.91 -20.24
C ILE A 191 -24.87 -23.13 -20.97
N VAL A 192 -24.90 -21.82 -20.76
CA VAL A 192 -25.70 -20.91 -21.58
C VAL A 192 -24.75 -20.21 -22.53
N HIS A 193 -25.02 -20.33 -23.82
CA HIS A 193 -24.26 -19.70 -24.88
C HIS A 193 -25.15 -18.71 -25.63
N THR A 194 -24.59 -17.57 -26.03
CA THR A 194 -25.36 -16.48 -26.66
C THR A 194 -24.70 -15.97 -27.93
N LEU A 195 -25.48 -15.83 -29.00
CA LEU A 195 -25.10 -15.15 -30.24
C LEU A 195 -25.90 -13.85 -30.38
N PRO A 196 -25.31 -12.70 -30.06
CA PRO A 196 -25.96 -11.40 -30.21
C PRO A 196 -25.86 -10.90 -31.65
N ILE A 197 -26.95 -10.36 -32.18
CA ILE A 197 -27.04 -9.68 -33.47
C ILE A 197 -27.61 -8.29 -33.21
N ASN A 198 -26.76 -7.27 -33.30
CA ASN A 198 -27.17 -5.90 -33.04
C ASN A 198 -27.85 -5.33 -34.28
N LEU A 199 -29.08 -4.85 -34.11
CA LEU A 199 -29.95 -4.36 -35.15
C LEU A 199 -29.88 -2.83 -35.19
N GLN A 200 -29.65 -2.27 -36.37
CA GLN A 200 -29.61 -0.83 -36.62
C GLN A 200 -30.66 -0.50 -37.69
N GLN A 201 -30.83 0.78 -38.02
CA GLN A 201 -31.90 1.19 -38.91
C GLN A 201 -31.82 0.59 -40.33
N THR A 202 -30.62 0.48 -40.87
CA THR A 202 -30.38 0.05 -42.27
C THR A 202 -29.49 -1.19 -42.36
N SER A 203 -28.96 -1.65 -41.23
CA SER A 203 -27.94 -2.68 -41.17
C SER A 203 -27.99 -3.44 -39.85
N PHE A 204 -27.22 -4.51 -39.75
CA PHE A 204 -26.97 -5.21 -38.49
C PHE A 204 -25.51 -5.61 -38.39
N THR A 205 -25.08 -5.96 -37.18
CA THR A 205 -23.75 -6.49 -36.91
C THR A 205 -23.83 -7.81 -36.14
N ILE A 206 -22.88 -8.70 -36.40
CA ILE A 206 -22.73 -9.97 -35.72
C ILE A 206 -21.24 -10.15 -35.38
N PRO A 207 -20.88 -10.47 -34.12
CA PRO A 207 -19.49 -10.71 -33.74
C PRO A 207 -18.87 -11.91 -34.47
N LYS A 208 -17.55 -12.00 -34.51
CA LYS A 208 -16.88 -13.19 -35.08
C LYS A 208 -17.11 -14.39 -34.18
N SER A 209 -17.28 -15.59 -34.74
CA SER A 209 -17.50 -16.80 -33.92
C SER A 209 -16.42 -17.02 -32.85
N GLN A 210 -15.16 -16.62 -33.09
CA GLN A 210 -14.10 -16.75 -32.07
C GLN A 210 -14.30 -15.83 -30.85
N GLU A 211 -14.85 -14.63 -31.05
CA GLU A 211 -15.06 -13.61 -30.00
C GLU A 211 -16.15 -14.03 -29.00
N ILE A 212 -17.07 -14.86 -29.45
CA ILE A 212 -18.24 -15.32 -28.69
C ILE A 212 -18.17 -16.80 -28.32
N THR A 213 -17.08 -17.51 -28.62
CA THR A 213 -16.92 -18.93 -28.26
C THR A 213 -16.88 -19.09 -26.74
N SER A 214 -17.85 -19.84 -26.18
CA SER A 214 -17.88 -20.15 -24.74
C SER A 214 -17.03 -21.38 -24.45
N LYS A 215 -16.15 -21.30 -23.43
CA LYS A 215 -15.34 -22.43 -22.95
C LYS A 215 -15.63 -22.68 -21.48
N ILE A 216 -15.96 -23.91 -21.13
CA ILE A 216 -16.12 -24.35 -19.72
C ILE A 216 -15.14 -25.48 -19.41
N SER A 217 -14.52 -25.44 -18.24
CA SER A 217 -13.71 -26.54 -17.74
C SER A 217 -14.62 -27.61 -17.13
N LEU A 218 -14.60 -28.81 -17.70
CA LEU A 218 -15.23 -30.00 -17.13
C LEU A 218 -14.36 -30.61 -16.04
N ILE A 219 -13.04 -30.59 -16.23
CA ILE A 219 -12.02 -30.97 -15.23
C ILE A 219 -10.99 -29.85 -15.18
N ALA A 220 -10.69 -29.37 -13.97
CA ALA A 220 -9.68 -28.33 -13.78
C ALA A 220 -8.29 -28.85 -14.17
N GLU A 221 -7.50 -27.99 -14.80
CA GLU A 221 -6.10 -28.29 -15.08
C GLU A 221 -5.33 -28.43 -13.76
N GLY A 222 -4.53 -29.50 -13.64
CA GLY A 222 -3.69 -29.69 -12.47
C GLY A 222 -2.71 -28.53 -12.35
N LYS A 223 -2.78 -27.76 -11.25
CA LYS A 223 -1.79 -26.72 -10.98
C LYS A 223 -0.43 -27.38 -10.79
N VAL A 224 0.60 -26.88 -11.49
CA VAL A 224 1.99 -27.18 -11.11
C VAL A 224 2.16 -26.62 -9.69
N PRO A 225 2.46 -27.45 -8.68
CA PRO A 225 2.66 -26.95 -7.32
C PRO A 225 3.75 -25.89 -7.34
N ALA A 226 3.55 -24.81 -6.60
CA ALA A 226 4.58 -23.79 -6.47
C ALA A 226 5.88 -24.44 -5.94
N LEU A 227 7.04 -23.90 -6.31
CA LEU A 227 8.35 -24.42 -5.84
C LEU A 227 8.37 -24.61 -4.31
N THR A 228 7.71 -23.71 -3.58
CA THR A 228 7.54 -23.71 -2.14
C THR A 228 6.67 -24.86 -1.62
N GLU A 229 5.55 -25.17 -2.29
CA GLU A 229 4.66 -26.27 -1.93
C GLU A 229 5.33 -27.63 -2.17
N ASN A 230 6.07 -27.76 -3.27
CA ASN A 230 6.89 -28.93 -3.54
C ASN A 230 7.99 -29.10 -2.49
N LEU A 231 8.70 -28.02 -2.13
CA LEU A 231 9.72 -28.05 -1.07
C LEU A 231 9.14 -28.52 0.27
N LEU A 232 8.00 -27.98 0.71
CA LEU A 232 7.33 -28.37 1.95
C LEU A 232 6.93 -29.85 1.94
N ARG A 233 6.32 -30.32 0.85
CA ARG A 233 5.93 -31.73 0.70
C ARG A 233 7.16 -32.65 0.72
N ILE A 234 8.24 -32.25 0.05
CA ILE A 234 9.51 -33.01 0.01
C ILE A 234 10.17 -33.08 1.40
N ILE A 235 10.20 -31.96 2.12
CA ILE A 235 10.72 -31.92 3.50
C ILE A 235 9.88 -32.81 4.42
N GLN A 236 8.54 -32.83 4.25
CA GLN A 236 7.65 -33.69 5.04
C GLN A 236 7.93 -35.18 4.83
N PHE A 237 8.15 -35.63 3.59
CA PHE A 237 8.43 -37.05 3.31
C PHE A 237 9.84 -37.49 3.70
N ASN A 238 10.80 -36.56 3.73
CA ASN A 238 12.21 -36.84 4.02
C ASN A 238 12.73 -36.01 5.21
N ILE A 239 11.95 -35.90 6.29
CA ILE A 239 12.28 -34.99 7.41
C ILE A 239 13.61 -35.32 8.10
N ILE A 240 13.96 -36.62 8.17
CA ILE A 240 15.14 -37.12 8.87
C ILE A 240 16.45 -36.55 8.31
N PRO A 241 16.76 -36.66 7.00
CA PRO A 241 17.98 -36.07 6.43
C PRO A 241 18.08 -34.56 6.66
N PHE A 242 16.98 -33.82 6.48
CA PHE A 242 16.99 -32.36 6.71
C PHE A 242 17.25 -31.99 8.17
N VAL A 243 16.71 -32.75 9.13
CA VAL A 243 16.97 -32.54 10.56
C VAL A 243 18.44 -32.82 10.90
N ILE A 244 19.05 -33.85 10.31
CA ILE A 244 20.47 -34.17 10.53
C ILE A 244 21.36 -33.07 9.96
N ASP A 245 21.08 -32.59 8.75
CA ASP A 245 21.79 -31.45 8.13
C ASP A 245 21.70 -30.20 9.01
N PHE A 246 20.52 -29.91 9.54
CA PHE A 246 20.29 -28.77 10.42
C PHE A 246 21.05 -28.87 11.74
N ILE A 247 21.05 -30.04 12.38
CA ILE A 247 21.78 -30.29 13.63
C ILE A 247 23.29 -30.15 13.40
N LEU A 248 23.83 -30.73 12.33
CA LEU A 248 25.25 -30.64 11.99
C LEU A 248 25.68 -29.20 11.68
N LEU A 249 24.84 -28.43 10.99
CA LEU A 249 25.08 -27.02 10.73
C LEU A 249 25.07 -26.19 12.01
N LEU A 250 24.08 -26.38 12.90
CA LEU A 250 24.03 -25.71 14.19
C LEU A 250 25.26 -26.03 15.05
N LEU A 251 25.68 -27.30 15.06
CA LEU A 251 26.88 -27.73 15.78
C LEU A 251 28.14 -27.06 15.21
N LEU A 252 28.28 -26.99 13.87
CA LEU A 252 29.39 -26.31 13.21
C LEU A 252 29.44 -24.82 13.57
N VAL A 253 28.29 -24.14 13.53
CA VAL A 253 28.16 -22.71 13.87
C VAL A 253 28.49 -22.48 15.35
N ALA A 254 27.96 -23.31 16.26
CA ALA A 254 28.24 -23.23 17.69
C ALA A 254 29.75 -23.40 17.97
N LEU A 255 30.41 -24.36 17.33
CA LEU A 255 31.86 -24.55 17.46
C LEU A 255 32.67 -23.36 16.92
N TYR A 256 32.20 -22.72 15.85
CA TYR A 256 32.82 -21.51 15.32
C TYR A 256 32.64 -20.29 16.23
N ILE A 257 31.46 -20.12 16.81
CA ILE A 257 31.16 -19.06 17.80
C ILE A 257 32.01 -19.26 19.06
N LEU A 258 32.08 -20.49 19.59
CA LEU A 258 32.92 -20.83 20.76
C LEU A 258 34.42 -20.61 20.50
N LYS A 259 34.87 -20.67 19.25
CA LYS A 259 36.24 -20.30 18.85
C LYS A 259 36.45 -18.78 18.86
N GLN A 260 35.41 -17.99 18.61
CA GLN A 260 35.46 -16.52 18.54
C GLN A 260 35.19 -15.82 19.89
N MET A 261 34.46 -16.44 20.81
CA MET A 261 34.12 -15.86 22.12
C MET A 261 35.31 -15.77 23.08
N GLY A 262 36.37 -16.55 22.87
CA GLY A 262 37.56 -16.55 23.75
C GLY A 262 38.59 -15.44 23.48
N LYS A 263 38.36 -14.55 22.51
CA LYS A 263 39.30 -13.45 22.19
C LYS A 263 38.72 -12.09 22.60
N PRO A 264 39.41 -11.30 23.46
CA PRO A 264 38.95 -9.97 23.83
C PRO A 264 38.84 -9.06 22.61
N LYS A 265 37.92 -8.06 22.63
CA LYS A 265 37.65 -7.14 21.50
C LYS A 265 38.94 -6.48 20.97
N ALA A 266 39.81 -6.05 21.89
CA ALA A 266 41.13 -5.51 21.55
C ALA A 266 41.98 -6.47 20.69
N ALA A 267 41.93 -7.78 20.95
CA ALA A 267 42.68 -8.77 20.16
C ALA A 267 42.07 -9.00 18.76
N LYS A 268 40.75 -8.83 18.60
CA LYS A 268 40.09 -8.88 17.29
C LYS A 268 40.44 -7.66 16.45
N ASP A 269 40.36 -6.47 17.04
CA ASP A 269 40.67 -5.21 16.36
C ASP A 269 42.17 -5.12 16.02
N HIS A 270 43.05 -5.56 16.92
CA HIS A 270 44.49 -5.69 16.64
C HIS A 270 44.77 -6.57 15.41
N THR A 271 44.04 -7.70 15.28
CA THR A 271 44.21 -8.59 14.12
C THR A 271 43.69 -7.93 12.83
N ARG A 272 42.57 -7.20 12.90
CA ARG A 272 41.95 -6.50 11.76
C ARG A 272 42.86 -5.42 11.19
N PHE A 273 43.52 -4.63 12.04
CA PHE A 273 44.34 -3.48 11.63
C PHE A 273 45.85 -3.79 11.61
N LYS A 274 46.22 -5.07 11.61
CA LYS A 274 47.62 -5.53 11.73
C LYS A 274 48.56 -4.85 10.72
N GLU A 275 48.07 -4.54 9.52
CA GLU A 275 48.88 -3.90 8.46
C GLU A 275 49.33 -2.47 8.82
N TRP A 276 48.60 -1.79 9.71
CA TRP A 276 48.85 -0.41 10.14
C TRP A 276 49.57 -0.32 11.50
N ILE A 277 49.71 -1.45 12.19
CA ILE A 277 50.26 -1.55 13.54
C ILE A 277 51.71 -2.06 13.47
N THR A 278 52.58 -1.51 14.31
CA THR A 278 53.96 -1.96 14.51
C THR A 278 54.19 -2.21 15.99
N ASP A 279 54.75 -3.37 16.35
CA ASP A 279 55.10 -3.67 17.74
C ASP A 279 56.34 -2.88 18.17
N GLY A 280 56.26 -2.17 19.30
CA GLY A 280 57.37 -1.37 19.82
C GLY A 280 57.07 -0.78 21.20
N SER A 281 58.09 -0.31 21.90
CA SER A 281 57.93 0.37 23.19
C SER A 281 58.00 1.89 23.03
N VAL A 282 57.08 2.61 23.68
CA VAL A 282 57.02 4.07 23.61
C VAL A 282 57.23 4.67 25.00
N GLU A 283 58.24 5.53 25.12
CA GLU A 283 58.46 6.32 26.33
C GLU A 283 57.99 7.75 26.08
N VAL A 284 56.94 8.19 26.80
CA VAL A 284 56.38 9.54 26.67
C VAL A 284 57.02 10.42 27.74
N LYS A 285 57.91 11.33 27.32
CA LYS A 285 58.49 12.39 28.16
C LYS A 285 58.22 13.75 27.50
N ASP A 286 57.70 14.69 28.28
CA ASP A 286 57.50 16.10 27.88
C ASP A 286 56.64 16.30 26.61
N ARG A 287 55.59 15.49 26.42
CA ARG A 287 54.61 15.63 25.31
C ARG A 287 53.18 15.67 25.83
N GLN A 288 52.30 16.36 25.11
CA GLN A 288 50.89 16.43 25.44
C GLN A 288 50.19 15.15 24.98
N ASP A 289 49.47 14.47 25.88
CA ASP A 289 48.75 13.23 25.55
C ASP A 289 47.28 13.48 25.23
N ILE A 290 46.78 12.82 24.18
CA ILE A 290 45.37 12.84 23.78
C ILE A 290 44.84 11.40 23.76
N GLN A 291 43.77 11.15 24.52
CA GLN A 291 43.18 9.82 24.63
C GLN A 291 42.17 9.58 23.50
N ILE A 292 42.38 8.51 22.74
CA ILE A 292 41.48 8.04 21.68
C ILE A 292 40.69 6.85 22.23
N LEU A 293 39.39 6.79 21.92
CA LEU A 293 38.45 5.84 22.52
C LEU A 293 38.31 4.52 21.74
N SER A 294 38.95 4.37 20.58
CA SER A 294 38.92 3.15 19.78
C SER A 294 40.22 2.96 18.99
N LEU A 295 40.60 1.71 18.74
CA LEU A 295 41.75 1.41 17.89
C LEU A 295 41.51 1.86 16.43
N GLU A 296 40.27 1.73 15.93
CA GLU A 296 39.88 2.19 14.60
C GLU A 296 40.09 3.70 14.44
N GLY A 297 39.62 4.50 15.40
CA GLY A 297 39.83 5.95 15.37
C GLY A 297 41.31 6.35 15.49
N LEU A 298 42.12 5.56 16.20
CA LEU A 298 43.56 5.79 16.27
C LEU A 298 44.25 5.44 14.94
N VAL A 299 43.80 4.41 14.24
CA VAL A 299 44.29 4.03 12.91
C VAL A 299 43.91 5.07 11.87
N ASP A 300 42.67 5.55 11.86
CA ASP A 300 42.20 6.60 10.95
C ASP A 300 43.05 7.87 11.13
N LEU A 301 43.28 8.27 12.38
CA LEU A 301 44.16 9.40 12.70
C LEU A 301 45.61 9.17 12.24
N ALA A 302 46.12 7.94 12.37
CA ALA A 302 47.46 7.61 11.89
C ALA A 302 47.56 7.76 10.37
N ILE A 303 46.52 7.37 9.64
CA ILE A 303 46.43 7.53 8.18
C ILE A 303 46.42 9.01 7.81
N ASP A 304 45.60 9.82 8.48
CA ASP A 304 45.48 11.25 8.20
C ASP A 304 46.79 12.02 8.49
N LEU A 305 47.56 11.58 9.48
CA LEU A 305 48.85 12.19 9.87
C LEU A 305 50.07 11.59 9.13
N ASP A 306 49.85 10.64 8.22
CA ASP A 306 50.89 9.85 7.55
C ASP A 306 51.90 9.23 8.55
N LYS A 307 51.36 8.63 9.62
CA LYS A 307 52.08 7.94 10.70
C LYS A 307 51.64 6.48 10.82
N ARG A 308 52.34 5.71 11.65
CA ARG A 308 51.96 4.34 12.04
C ARG A 308 51.49 4.29 13.48
N VAL A 309 50.64 3.30 13.76
CA VAL A 309 50.25 2.97 15.14
C VAL A 309 51.32 2.06 15.75
N ILE A 310 51.88 2.44 16.90
CA ILE A 310 52.83 1.63 17.66
C ILE A 310 52.06 0.92 18.78
N TYR A 311 52.13 -0.41 18.83
CA TYR A 311 51.55 -1.20 19.91
C TYR A 311 52.64 -1.61 20.91
N ASP A 312 52.50 -1.17 22.15
CA ASP A 312 53.36 -1.57 23.26
C ASP A 312 52.70 -2.72 24.03
N SER A 313 53.20 -3.92 23.78
CA SER A 313 52.71 -5.15 24.39
C SER A 313 53.00 -5.26 25.90
N LYS A 314 53.95 -4.49 26.46
CA LYS A 314 54.26 -4.51 27.90
C LYS A 314 53.21 -3.79 28.73
N VAL A 315 52.64 -2.72 28.18
CA VAL A 315 51.64 -1.87 28.83
C VAL A 315 50.26 -1.95 28.16
N ASN A 316 50.12 -2.78 27.13
CA ASN A 316 48.87 -3.04 26.40
C ASN A 316 48.19 -1.76 25.87
N ARG A 317 48.99 -0.88 25.24
CA ARG A 317 48.57 0.42 24.72
C ARG A 317 49.00 0.62 23.28
N TYR A 318 48.24 1.43 22.56
CA TYR A 318 48.53 1.83 21.19
C TYR A 318 48.82 3.33 21.13
N TYR A 319 49.79 3.72 20.31
CA TYR A 319 50.31 5.08 20.22
C TYR A 319 50.39 5.56 18.77
N VAL A 320 50.08 6.83 18.54
CA VAL A 320 50.49 7.56 17.33
C VAL A 320 51.28 8.78 17.77
N LEU A 321 52.50 8.92 17.24
CA LEU A 321 53.43 9.97 17.63
C LEU A 321 53.37 11.12 16.62
N ALA A 322 52.94 12.30 17.08
CA ALA A 322 53.11 13.57 16.40
C ALA A 322 54.25 14.38 17.08
N GLU A 323 54.53 15.59 16.57
CA GLU A 323 55.68 16.41 17.02
C GLU A 323 55.63 16.69 18.52
N ASP A 324 54.57 17.34 18.99
CA ASP A 324 54.32 17.76 20.37
C ASP A 324 53.20 16.96 21.07
N ILE A 325 52.42 16.19 20.29
CA ILE A 325 51.25 15.43 20.75
C ILE A 325 51.49 13.92 20.61
N VAL A 326 51.02 13.16 21.60
CA VAL A 326 50.94 11.68 21.55
C VAL A 326 49.50 11.24 21.69
N TYR A 327 48.98 10.56 20.67
CA TYR A 327 47.65 9.97 20.73
C TYR A 327 47.72 8.56 21.28
N ILE A 328 46.89 8.26 22.29
CA ILE A 328 46.95 7.01 23.04
C ILE A 328 45.59 6.33 23.00
N TYR A 329 45.55 5.07 22.57
CA TYR A 329 44.42 4.18 22.84
C TYR A 329 44.82 3.19 23.94
N ASP A 330 44.28 3.41 25.13
CA ASP A 330 44.43 2.54 26.28
C ASP A 330 43.19 1.64 26.38
N THR A 331 43.41 0.33 26.21
CA THR A 331 42.34 -0.66 26.20
C THR A 331 41.68 -0.81 27.57
N GLU A 332 42.43 -0.73 28.66
CA GLU A 332 41.92 -0.88 30.02
C GLU A 332 41.17 0.38 30.47
N LYS A 333 41.76 1.57 30.21
CA LYS A 333 41.14 2.86 30.54
C LYS A 333 39.84 3.07 29.75
N THR A 334 39.82 2.76 28.46
CA THR A 334 38.60 2.87 27.64
C THR A 334 37.50 1.94 28.14
N ASN A 335 37.83 0.69 28.48
CA ASN A 335 36.85 -0.24 29.04
C ASN A 335 36.27 0.29 30.36
N SER A 336 37.09 0.87 31.24
CA SER A 336 36.61 1.49 32.48
C SER A 336 35.69 2.70 32.25
N ILE A 337 35.92 3.49 31.19
CA ILE A 337 35.08 4.64 30.81
C ILE A 337 33.75 4.18 30.21
N LEU A 338 33.77 3.14 29.37
CA LEU A 338 32.57 2.55 28.76
C LEU A 338 31.70 1.80 29.78
N GLU A 339 32.30 1.20 30.81
CA GLU A 339 31.57 0.56 31.91
C GLU A 339 30.87 1.59 32.82
N ASN A 340 31.35 2.84 32.87
CA ASN A 340 30.83 3.89 33.77
C ASN A 340 29.69 4.73 33.16
N LYS A 341 29.31 4.51 31.89
CA LYS A 341 28.12 5.11 31.28
C LYS A 341 27.03 4.05 31.24
N GLN A 342 26.06 4.10 32.17
CA GLN A 342 24.98 3.12 32.23
C GLN A 342 24.31 3.02 30.85
N GLN A 343 24.52 1.93 30.12
CA GLN A 343 24.00 1.77 28.77
C GLN A 343 22.50 1.43 28.87
N LEU A 344 21.67 2.11 28.08
CA LEU A 344 20.22 1.88 28.06
C LEU A 344 19.88 0.40 27.89
N GLY A 345 20.54 -0.29 26.95
CA GLY A 345 20.32 -1.72 26.72
C GLY A 345 20.60 -2.59 27.94
N LYS A 346 21.63 -2.27 28.73
CA LYS A 346 21.94 -2.98 29.98
C LYS A 346 20.89 -2.70 31.05
N LEU A 347 20.49 -1.44 31.21
CA LEU A 347 19.44 -1.06 32.16
C LEU A 347 18.09 -1.74 31.86
N LEU A 348 17.76 -1.90 30.58
CA LEU A 348 16.53 -2.59 30.16
C LEU A 348 16.58 -4.10 30.45
N LEU A 349 17.75 -4.74 30.31
CA LEU A 349 17.95 -6.15 30.70
C LEU A 349 17.90 -6.32 32.23
N ASP A 350 18.61 -5.47 32.97
CA ASP A 350 18.69 -5.52 34.43
C ASP A 350 17.31 -5.32 35.09
N ARG A 351 16.40 -4.61 34.40
CA ARG A 351 15.01 -4.40 34.82
C ARG A 351 14.02 -5.43 34.28
N GLU A 352 14.50 -6.44 33.56
CA GLU A 352 13.68 -7.48 32.92
C GLU A 352 12.62 -6.92 31.95
N LEU A 353 12.81 -5.71 31.43
CA LEU A 353 11.91 -5.07 30.46
C LEU A 353 12.09 -5.64 29.04
N ILE A 354 13.28 -6.17 28.76
CA ILE A 354 13.61 -6.87 27.51
C ILE A 354 14.49 -8.09 27.81
N LYS A 355 14.57 -9.03 26.87
CA LYS A 355 15.46 -10.20 26.91
C LYS A 355 16.76 -9.96 26.14
N PRO A 356 17.85 -10.71 26.41
CA PRO A 356 19.11 -10.59 25.68
C PRO A 356 18.95 -10.70 24.16
N GLU A 357 18.10 -11.63 23.70
CA GLU A 357 17.83 -11.83 22.28
C GLU A 357 17.10 -10.62 21.66
N GLN A 358 16.18 -10.01 22.41
CA GLN A 358 15.46 -8.81 21.98
C GLN A 358 16.39 -7.60 21.89
N LEU A 359 17.36 -7.48 22.80
CA LEU A 359 18.38 -6.44 22.74
C LEU A 359 19.27 -6.60 21.50
N GLU A 360 19.70 -7.82 21.16
CA GLU A 360 20.50 -8.07 19.96
C GLU A 360 19.74 -7.70 18.67
N ILE A 361 18.47 -8.10 18.57
CA ILE A 361 17.61 -7.74 17.44
C ILE A 361 17.39 -6.21 17.38
N GLY A 362 17.17 -5.57 18.53
CA GLY A 362 17.05 -4.12 18.64
C GLY A 362 18.32 -3.38 18.19
N LEU A 363 19.50 -3.86 18.58
CA LEU A 363 20.79 -3.29 18.14
C LEU A 363 21.02 -3.47 16.64
N TYR A 364 20.65 -4.62 16.09
CA TYR A 364 20.70 -4.85 14.64
C TYR A 364 19.78 -3.89 13.88
N HIS A 365 18.54 -3.71 14.35
CA HIS A 365 17.57 -2.81 13.77
C HIS A 365 18.01 -1.34 13.88
N GLN A 366 18.52 -0.91 15.03
CA GLN A 366 19.20 0.39 15.21
C GLN A 366 20.29 0.60 14.14
N LYS A 367 21.20 -0.37 13.97
CA LYS A 367 22.33 -0.23 13.02
C LYS A 367 21.86 -0.17 11.57
N LYS A 368 20.82 -0.92 11.23
CA LYS A 368 20.27 -0.98 9.87
C LYS A 368 19.54 0.30 9.46
N PHE A 369 18.80 0.91 10.39
CA PHE A 369 17.92 2.05 10.10
C PHE A 369 18.42 3.40 10.62
N GLY A 370 19.51 3.42 11.40
CA GLY A 370 20.10 4.66 11.91
C GLY A 370 19.25 5.37 12.99
N ILE A 371 18.35 4.64 13.66
CA ILE A 371 17.46 5.17 14.71
C ILE A 371 18.02 4.90 16.11
N ARG A 372 17.44 5.51 17.16
CA ARG A 372 17.89 5.24 18.54
C ARG A 372 17.50 3.84 18.99
N LEU A 373 18.29 3.23 19.89
CA LEU A 373 17.99 1.89 20.43
C LEU A 373 16.59 1.80 21.07
N GLY A 374 16.20 2.80 21.85
CA GLY A 374 14.87 2.84 22.48
C GLY A 374 13.73 2.88 21.45
N GLU A 375 13.85 3.75 20.43
CA GLU A 375 12.90 3.84 19.31
C GLU A 375 12.85 2.51 18.53
N SER A 376 14.00 1.87 18.36
CA SER A 376 14.10 0.57 17.71
C SER A 376 13.38 -0.54 18.47
N LEU A 377 13.53 -0.60 19.79
CA LEU A 377 12.87 -1.59 20.63
C LEU A 377 11.35 -1.35 20.73
N LEU A 378 10.94 -0.08 20.76
CA LEU A 378 9.53 0.32 20.68
C LEU A 378 8.88 -0.13 19.37
N ALA A 379 9.51 0.17 18.23
CA ALA A 379 8.99 -0.18 16.91
C ALA A 379 8.87 -1.70 16.68
N LEU A 380 9.75 -2.48 17.30
CA LEU A 380 9.71 -3.95 17.27
C LEU A 380 8.71 -4.55 18.26
N GLY A 381 8.05 -3.73 19.09
CA GLY A 381 7.10 -4.19 20.10
C GLY A 381 7.75 -4.95 21.26
N TYR A 382 9.05 -4.77 21.50
CA TYR A 382 9.77 -5.45 22.59
C TYR A 382 9.72 -4.69 23.91
N ILE A 383 9.42 -3.39 23.85
CA ILE A 383 9.23 -2.54 25.02
C ILE A 383 8.07 -1.59 24.73
N ASP A 384 7.34 -1.18 25.77
CA ASP A 384 6.33 -0.14 25.69
C ASP A 384 6.90 1.25 26.04
N GLU A 385 6.12 2.30 25.82
CA GLU A 385 6.59 3.66 26.10
C GLU A 385 6.86 3.89 27.59
N THR A 386 6.04 3.30 28.47
CA THR A 386 6.20 3.42 29.91
C THR A 386 7.53 2.83 30.36
N GLY A 387 7.85 1.60 29.96
CA GLY A 387 9.10 0.94 30.28
C GLY A 387 10.31 1.68 29.72
N LEU A 388 10.21 2.20 28.49
CA LEU A 388 11.31 2.94 27.87
C LEU A 388 11.57 4.28 28.59
N TYR A 389 10.55 5.14 28.69
CA TYR A 389 10.73 6.51 29.18
C TYR A 389 10.98 6.56 30.69
N SER A 390 10.43 5.63 31.48
CA SER A 390 10.81 5.49 32.90
C SER A 390 12.25 5.03 33.09
N THR A 391 12.77 4.20 32.17
CA THR A 391 14.19 3.80 32.19
C THR A 391 15.12 4.92 31.76
N LEU A 392 14.77 5.67 30.72
CA LEU A 392 15.51 6.87 30.30
C LEU A 392 15.56 7.95 31.38
N ALA A 393 14.44 8.16 32.08
CA ALA A 393 14.35 9.08 33.20
C ALA A 393 15.32 8.68 34.32
N SER A 394 15.27 7.39 34.71
CA SER A 394 16.18 6.85 35.72
C SER A 394 17.65 6.90 35.31
N GLN A 395 17.96 6.63 34.03
CA GLN A 395 19.32 6.74 33.48
C GLN A 395 19.86 8.17 33.58
N SER A 396 18.97 9.16 33.45
CA SER A 396 19.30 10.59 33.47
C SER A 396 19.18 11.22 34.86
N ALA A 397 18.86 10.43 35.89
CA ALA A 397 18.54 10.91 37.25
C ALA A 397 17.43 11.99 37.26
N ILE A 398 16.41 11.81 36.41
CA ILE A 398 15.22 12.67 36.33
C ILE A 398 14.02 11.86 36.83
N ASP A 399 13.13 12.52 37.59
CA ASP A 399 11.91 11.89 38.08
C ASP A 399 10.96 11.56 36.93
N TYR A 400 10.38 10.37 36.94
CA TYR A 400 9.36 9.95 35.98
C TYR A 400 7.96 10.15 36.55
N TYR A 401 7.08 10.79 35.78
CA TYR A 401 5.68 11.00 36.13
C TYR A 401 4.78 10.41 35.05
N GLU A 402 3.96 9.44 35.44
CA GLU A 402 3.02 8.78 34.52
C GLU A 402 1.79 9.68 34.30
N LEU A 403 1.79 10.43 33.20
CA LEU A 403 0.63 11.26 32.83
C LEU A 403 -0.55 10.38 32.42
N ASN A 404 -1.71 10.66 33.01
CA ASN A 404 -2.98 10.06 32.60
C ASN A 404 -3.89 11.10 31.92
N PRO A 405 -4.02 11.05 30.58
CA PRO A 405 -4.79 12.03 29.83
C PRO A 405 -6.27 12.17 30.24
N GLU A 406 -6.88 11.11 30.76
CA GLU A 406 -8.29 11.12 31.18
C GLU A 406 -8.51 11.78 32.55
N LYS A 407 -7.49 11.82 33.40
CA LYS A 407 -7.61 12.25 34.80
C LYS A 407 -6.91 13.58 35.08
N GLU A 408 -5.89 13.92 34.31
CA GLU A 408 -5.06 15.08 34.58
C GLU A 408 -5.81 16.38 34.26
N LYS A 409 -5.97 17.25 35.26
CA LYS A 409 -6.56 18.58 35.09
C LYS A 409 -5.45 19.62 35.07
N VAL A 410 -4.92 19.87 33.89
CA VAL A 410 -3.84 20.85 33.68
C VAL A 410 -4.41 22.27 33.62
N ASP A 411 -3.88 23.19 34.43
CA ASP A 411 -4.22 24.62 34.36
C ASP A 411 -3.76 25.18 33.00
N THR A 412 -4.64 25.81 32.21
CA THR A 412 -4.32 26.31 30.86
C THR A 412 -3.72 27.73 30.86
N LYS A 413 -3.52 28.37 32.02
CA LYS A 413 -2.93 29.73 32.11
C LYS A 413 -1.52 29.86 31.53
N TRP A 414 -0.81 28.75 31.31
CA TRP A 414 0.51 28.77 30.68
C TRP A 414 0.46 29.01 29.17
N ILE A 415 -0.70 28.86 28.52
CA ILE A 415 -0.86 28.99 27.06
C ILE A 415 -0.45 30.39 26.57
N ASP A 416 -0.65 31.42 27.39
CA ASP A 416 -0.25 32.81 27.09
C ASP A 416 1.27 32.97 26.95
N LYS A 417 2.05 32.13 27.64
CA LYS A 417 3.52 32.16 27.62
C LYS A 417 4.13 31.13 26.68
N LEU A 418 3.50 29.98 26.55
CA LEU A 418 3.92 28.87 25.69
C LEU A 418 2.70 28.39 24.90
N SER A 419 2.64 28.73 23.61
CA SER A 419 1.52 28.28 22.76
C SER A 419 1.46 26.75 22.69
N VAL A 420 0.26 26.19 22.46
CA VAL A 420 0.08 24.73 22.33
C VAL A 420 0.97 24.14 21.25
N ARG A 421 1.21 24.86 20.14
CA ARG A 421 2.13 24.44 19.09
C ARG A 421 3.59 24.40 19.55
N GLN A 422 4.04 25.38 20.34
CA GLN A 422 5.37 25.34 20.95
C GLN A 422 5.48 24.22 21.99
N ALA A 423 4.43 24.00 22.80
CA ALA A 423 4.36 22.89 23.75
C ALA A 423 4.47 21.53 23.04
N LYS A 424 3.78 21.34 21.90
CA LYS A 424 3.91 20.15 21.04
C LYS A 424 5.32 20.02 20.46
N ALA A 425 5.91 21.10 19.96
CA ALA A 425 7.27 21.08 19.39
C ALA A 425 8.35 20.75 20.43
N LEU A 426 8.18 21.22 21.67
CA LEU A 426 9.06 20.92 22.80
C LEU A 426 8.71 19.59 23.49
N MET A 427 7.57 18.97 23.13
CA MET A 427 6.97 17.83 23.81
C MET A 427 6.96 18.03 25.33
N ALA A 428 6.45 19.18 25.76
CA ALA A 428 6.47 19.63 27.14
C ALA A 428 5.13 20.23 27.55
N ILE A 429 4.62 19.84 28.73
CA ILE A 429 3.38 20.35 29.30
C ILE A 429 3.59 20.79 30.76
N PRO A 430 3.33 22.07 31.09
CA PRO A 430 3.36 22.52 32.48
C PRO A 430 2.23 21.89 33.28
N LEU A 431 2.54 21.26 34.42
CA LEU A 431 1.56 20.58 35.27
C LEU A 431 1.04 21.47 36.41
N GLY A 432 1.89 22.37 36.90
CA GLY A 432 1.54 23.25 38.01
C GLY A 432 2.76 23.71 38.79
N VAL A 433 2.52 24.46 39.86
CA VAL A 433 3.57 24.97 40.73
C VAL A 433 3.70 24.07 41.95
N SER A 434 4.93 23.62 42.23
CA SER A 434 5.24 22.85 43.44
C SER A 434 5.28 23.74 44.68
N SER A 435 5.25 23.11 45.86
CA SER A 435 5.33 23.78 47.18
C SER A 435 6.57 24.66 47.37
N ASP A 436 7.62 24.42 46.60
CA ASP A 436 8.89 25.17 46.57
C ASP A 436 8.96 26.24 45.47
N GLU A 437 7.80 26.67 44.98
CA GLU A 437 7.61 27.71 43.95
C GLU A 437 8.21 27.40 42.56
N ARG A 438 8.69 26.18 42.31
CA ARG A 438 9.15 25.74 40.98
C ARG A 438 7.96 25.32 40.09
N LEU A 439 8.01 25.69 38.81
CA LEU A 439 7.04 25.21 37.82
C LEU A 439 7.41 23.78 37.41
N VAL A 440 6.54 22.81 37.70
CA VAL A 440 6.71 21.41 37.30
C VAL A 440 6.25 21.27 35.85
N ILE A 441 7.12 20.71 35.00
CA ILE A 441 6.87 20.52 33.57
C ILE A 441 7.13 19.07 33.23
N ALA A 442 6.11 18.36 32.72
CA ALA A 442 6.31 17.04 32.13
C ALA A 442 6.88 17.19 30.71
N CYS A 443 7.96 16.47 30.39
CA CYS A 443 8.62 16.53 29.10
C CYS A 443 9.10 15.14 28.65
N SER A 444 8.97 14.81 27.36
CA SER A 444 9.52 13.55 26.82
C SER A 444 10.95 13.70 26.28
N GLN A 445 11.42 14.92 26.01
CA GLN A 445 12.75 15.21 25.44
C GLN A 445 13.75 15.66 26.52
N THR A 446 13.78 15.00 27.67
CA THR A 446 14.60 15.43 28.82
C THR A 446 16.11 15.40 28.60
N SER A 447 16.58 14.62 27.62
CA SER A 447 18.00 14.54 27.23
C SER A 447 18.44 15.60 26.24
N ARG A 448 17.53 16.47 25.77
CA ARG A 448 17.84 17.55 24.85
C ARG A 448 18.60 18.65 25.58
N GLU A 449 19.82 18.93 25.12
CA GLU A 449 20.66 19.99 25.68
C GLU A 449 19.95 21.35 25.61
N GLY A 450 20.03 22.13 26.70
CA GLY A 450 19.42 23.46 26.81
C GLY A 450 17.90 23.48 27.01
N ILE A 451 17.21 22.34 27.06
CA ILE A 451 15.73 22.32 27.21
C ILE A 451 15.28 22.99 28.51
N THR A 452 16.03 22.82 29.60
CA THR A 452 15.76 23.45 30.88
C THR A 452 15.89 24.97 30.80
N ASP A 453 16.94 25.47 30.16
CA ASP A 453 17.20 26.91 30.04
C ASP A 453 16.11 27.58 29.21
N VAL A 454 15.73 26.96 28.08
CA VAL A 454 14.64 27.44 27.21
C VAL A 454 13.32 27.53 27.98
N LEU A 455 12.96 26.50 28.75
CA LEU A 455 11.73 26.51 29.54
C LEU A 455 11.79 27.53 30.68
N GLN A 456 12.94 27.73 31.31
CA GLN A 456 13.10 28.78 32.34
C GLN A 456 12.96 30.18 31.76
N GLU A 457 13.51 30.42 30.57
CA GLU A 457 13.40 31.69 29.85
C GLU A 457 11.94 32.00 29.48
N ILE A 458 11.25 31.03 28.86
CA ILE A 458 9.84 31.18 28.44
C ILE A 458 8.93 31.51 29.64
N PHE A 459 9.11 30.83 30.77
CA PHE A 459 8.24 31.03 31.93
C PHE A 459 8.73 32.13 32.88
N ASN A 460 9.95 32.65 32.68
CA ASN A 460 10.66 33.58 33.55
C ASN A 460 10.66 33.14 35.02
N ARG A 461 10.95 31.86 35.27
CA ARG A 461 10.97 31.25 36.61
C ARG A 461 11.74 29.93 36.60
N LYS A 462 12.15 29.48 37.80
CA LYS A 462 12.75 28.15 37.97
C LYS A 462 11.74 27.05 37.63
N VAL A 463 12.17 26.10 36.81
CA VAL A 463 11.37 24.93 36.40
C VAL A 463 11.95 23.65 37.00
N HIS A 464 11.10 22.67 37.23
CA HIS A 464 11.47 21.30 37.58
C HIS A 464 10.89 20.37 36.52
N ILE A 465 11.77 19.73 35.75
CA ILE A 465 11.36 18.85 34.66
C ILE A 465 11.17 17.44 35.21
N VAL A 466 10.01 16.86 34.91
CA VAL A 466 9.73 15.43 35.10
C VAL A 466 9.59 14.76 33.73
N ALA A 467 10.10 13.55 33.60
CA ALA A 467 9.98 12.77 32.37
C ALA A 467 8.58 12.14 32.26
N SER A 468 7.99 12.13 31.07
CA SER A 468 6.73 11.41 30.79
C SER A 468 6.70 10.88 29.36
N ARG A 469 5.69 10.05 29.05
CA ARG A 469 5.50 9.46 27.73
C ARG A 469 5.12 10.53 26.69
N PRO A 470 5.67 10.44 25.47
CA PRO A 470 5.33 11.37 24.39
C PRO A 470 3.85 11.29 23.99
N SER A 471 3.26 10.08 23.96
CA SER A 471 1.83 9.88 23.65
C SER A 471 0.92 10.63 24.61
N ALA A 472 1.10 10.43 25.92
CA ALA A 472 0.29 11.07 26.95
C ALA A 472 0.39 12.61 26.92
N ILE A 473 1.60 13.16 26.72
CA ILE A 473 1.78 14.61 26.55
C ILE A 473 1.02 15.11 25.32
N TYR A 474 1.14 14.40 24.20
CA TYR A 474 0.50 14.79 22.95
C TYR A 474 -1.04 14.77 23.06
N GLU A 475 -1.61 13.71 23.63
CA GLU A 475 -3.06 13.56 23.85
C GLU A 475 -3.64 14.70 24.70
N ILE A 476 -2.97 15.07 25.80
CA ILE A 476 -3.42 16.19 26.64
C ILE A 476 -3.34 17.51 25.87
N LEU A 477 -2.25 17.75 25.14
CA LEU A 477 -2.10 18.97 24.34
C LEU A 477 -3.14 19.05 23.21
N GLU A 478 -3.51 17.93 22.61
CA GLU A 478 -4.56 17.84 21.60
C GLU A 478 -5.94 18.13 22.20
N ALA A 479 -6.26 17.57 23.37
CA ALA A 479 -7.50 17.88 24.08
C ALA A 479 -7.59 19.37 24.46
N ILE A 480 -6.47 19.98 24.89
CA ILE A 480 -6.38 21.42 25.18
C ILE A 480 -6.60 22.24 23.90
N GLU A 481 -5.95 21.90 22.79
CA GLU A 481 -6.12 22.61 21.51
C GLU A 481 -7.57 22.57 21.02
N LYS A 482 -8.22 21.41 21.14
CA LYS A 482 -9.63 21.24 20.80
C LYS A 482 -10.53 22.13 21.67
N ASN A 483 -10.33 22.11 22.98
CA ASN A 483 -11.10 22.95 23.93
C ASN A 483 -10.84 24.45 23.71
N GLU A 484 -9.63 24.87 23.36
CA GLU A 484 -9.31 26.26 23.02
C GLU A 484 -9.92 26.68 21.68
N THR A 485 -10.01 25.75 20.72
CA THR A 485 -10.71 25.97 19.44
C THR A 485 -12.21 26.09 19.67
N GLU A 486 -12.79 25.22 20.50
CA GLU A 486 -14.20 25.28 20.91
C GLU A 486 -14.52 26.56 21.70
N LYS A 487 -13.65 26.99 22.62
CA LYS A 487 -13.78 28.29 23.33
C LYS A 487 -13.62 29.49 22.42
N LYS A 488 -12.70 29.45 21.44
CA LYS A 488 -12.60 30.50 20.40
C LYS A 488 -13.84 30.54 19.51
N ASN A 489 -14.45 29.38 19.23
CA ASN A 489 -15.72 29.30 18.52
C ASN A 489 -16.89 29.82 19.38
N ASP A 490 -16.85 29.66 20.71
CA ASP A 490 -17.85 30.24 21.63
C ASP A 490 -17.69 31.76 21.84
N VAL A 491 -16.47 32.32 21.70
CA VAL A 491 -16.22 33.77 21.81
C VAL A 491 -16.35 34.50 20.46
N ILE A 492 -16.28 33.76 19.35
CA ILE A 492 -16.55 34.23 17.99
C ILE A 492 -17.50 33.24 17.32
N SER A 493 -18.79 33.27 17.65
CA SER A 493 -19.84 32.94 16.69
C SER A 493 -21.24 33.28 17.23
N ASP A 494 -21.86 34.30 16.62
CA ASP A 494 -23.18 34.02 16.04
C ASP A 494 -23.04 32.73 15.24
N PRO A 495 -23.94 31.74 15.39
CA PRO A 495 -23.75 30.38 14.90
C PRO A 495 -23.17 30.40 13.49
N VAL A 496 -21.93 29.90 13.32
CA VAL A 496 -21.25 29.87 12.01
C VAL A 496 -22.18 29.14 11.05
N GLU A 497 -22.83 29.91 10.18
CA GLU A 497 -23.85 29.42 9.27
C GLU A 497 -23.27 28.23 8.51
N LYS A 498 -23.93 27.08 8.55
CA LYS A 498 -23.35 25.81 8.06
C LYS A 498 -23.43 25.69 6.55
N ASP A 499 -24.35 26.43 5.92
CA ASP A 499 -24.52 26.45 4.48
C ASP A 499 -23.45 27.34 3.80
N PRO A 500 -22.57 26.76 2.95
CA PRO A 500 -21.59 27.54 2.19
C PRO A 500 -22.21 28.68 1.39
N ASN A 501 -23.43 28.49 0.89
CA ASN A 501 -24.13 29.49 0.09
C ASN A 501 -24.56 30.71 0.89
N LYS A 502 -24.78 30.57 2.19
CA LYS A 502 -25.18 31.68 3.06
C LYS A 502 -23.98 32.40 3.70
N ARG A 503 -22.79 31.77 3.70
CA ARG A 503 -21.52 32.44 4.04
C ARG A 503 -21.07 33.41 2.96
N MET A 504 -21.59 33.27 1.74
CA MET A 504 -21.33 34.14 0.60
C MET A 504 -22.56 34.97 0.24
N GLY A 505 -22.36 36.23 -0.14
CA GLY A 505 -23.43 37.03 -0.76
C GLY A 505 -23.73 36.58 -2.18
N GLU A 506 -24.89 36.96 -2.74
CA GLU A 506 -25.25 36.62 -4.13
C GLU A 506 -24.22 37.15 -5.15
N GLU A 507 -23.68 38.35 -4.93
CA GLU A 507 -22.65 38.94 -5.78
C GLU A 507 -21.32 38.17 -5.72
N ASP A 508 -20.86 37.83 -4.51
CA ASP A 508 -19.67 37.01 -4.30
C ASP A 508 -19.80 35.65 -5.01
N ARG A 509 -20.98 35.02 -4.92
CA ARG A 509 -21.26 33.75 -5.61
C ARG A 509 -21.18 33.90 -7.12
N LYS A 510 -21.78 34.96 -7.66
CA LYS A 510 -21.72 35.25 -9.10
C LYS A 510 -20.27 35.46 -9.57
N HIS A 511 -19.45 36.16 -8.79
CA HIS A 511 -18.03 36.35 -9.08
C HIS A 511 -17.23 35.04 -8.98
N PHE A 512 -17.56 34.18 -8.03
CA PHE A 512 -16.96 32.85 -7.91
C PHE A 512 -17.28 31.99 -9.13
N ILE A 513 -18.56 31.89 -9.52
CA ILE A 513 -19.03 31.11 -10.67
C ILE A 513 -18.42 31.62 -12.00
N ASP A 514 -18.38 32.95 -12.22
CA ASP A 514 -17.72 33.51 -13.41
C ASP A 514 -16.22 33.15 -13.45
N SER A 515 -15.54 33.20 -12.30
CA SER A 515 -14.14 32.79 -12.20
C SER A 515 -13.97 31.29 -12.46
N TYR A 516 -14.88 30.46 -11.93
CA TYR A 516 -14.92 29.03 -12.16
C TYR A 516 -15.05 28.69 -13.65
N HIS A 517 -16.02 29.28 -14.35
CA HIS A 517 -16.19 29.08 -15.80
C HIS A 517 -14.93 29.45 -16.60
N ARG A 518 -14.19 30.47 -16.15
CA ARG A 518 -12.90 30.89 -16.73
C ARG A 518 -11.72 29.98 -16.36
N GLY A 519 -11.91 29.00 -15.48
CA GLY A 519 -10.90 28.03 -15.06
C GLY A 519 -10.03 28.51 -13.88
N TYR A 520 -10.53 29.47 -13.09
CA TYR A 520 -9.81 30.03 -11.95
C TYR A 520 -10.58 29.83 -10.64
N LEU A 521 -9.90 29.29 -9.63
CA LEU A 521 -10.42 29.26 -8.27
C LEU A 521 -10.11 30.59 -7.56
N ARG A 522 -11.15 31.36 -7.22
CA ARG A 522 -11.00 32.53 -6.35
C ARG A 522 -10.82 32.05 -4.91
N GLN A 523 -9.56 31.85 -4.50
CA GLN A 523 -9.21 31.26 -3.20
C GLN A 523 -9.85 31.99 -2.03
N GLU A 524 -9.88 33.33 -2.04
CA GLU A 524 -10.53 34.15 -1.01
C GLU A 524 -12.01 33.81 -0.83
N LEU A 525 -12.78 33.82 -1.92
CA LEU A 525 -14.21 33.48 -1.90
C LEU A 525 -14.43 32.01 -1.51
N PHE A 526 -13.55 31.11 -1.95
CA PHE A 526 -13.63 29.70 -1.59
C PHE A 526 -13.35 29.46 -0.10
N LEU A 527 -12.34 30.12 0.45
CA LEU A 527 -12.00 30.06 1.88
C LEU A 527 -13.10 30.67 2.74
N LYS A 528 -13.79 31.70 2.24
CA LYS A 528 -15.00 32.26 2.86
C LYS A 528 -16.15 31.25 2.88
N ALA A 529 -16.38 30.54 1.77
CA ALA A 529 -17.37 29.46 1.72
C ALA A 529 -17.06 28.31 2.68
N LEU A 530 -15.78 27.94 2.80
CA LEU A 530 -15.30 26.93 3.75
C LEU A 530 -15.42 27.39 5.21
N GLY A 531 -15.64 28.69 5.47
CA GLY A 531 -15.74 29.27 6.81
C GLY A 531 -14.39 29.58 7.45
N PHE A 532 -13.30 29.54 6.68
CA PHE A 532 -11.97 29.91 7.16
C PHE A 532 -11.65 31.41 7.03
N LEU A 533 -12.51 32.18 6.35
CA LEU A 533 -12.26 33.58 6.04
C LEU A 533 -13.53 34.42 6.24
N ASP A 534 -13.45 35.44 7.08
CA ASP A 534 -14.49 36.46 7.27
C ASP A 534 -13.96 37.86 6.90
N ALA A 535 -14.82 38.88 6.99
CA ALA A 535 -14.45 40.25 6.65
C ALA A 535 -13.35 40.82 7.57
N ASN A 536 -13.30 40.41 8.84
CA ASN A 536 -12.32 40.88 9.81
C ASN A 536 -10.94 40.25 9.57
N LEU A 537 -10.90 38.99 9.17
CA LEU A 537 -9.69 38.25 8.85
C LEU A 537 -9.11 38.71 7.50
N LEU A 538 -9.96 39.05 6.53
CA LEU A 538 -9.53 39.56 5.23
C LEU A 538 -8.66 40.83 5.35
N ILE A 539 -9.03 41.75 6.25
CA ILE A 539 -8.34 43.02 6.49
C ILE A 539 -6.94 42.80 7.11
N GLN A 540 -6.73 41.68 7.79
CA GLN A 540 -5.45 41.35 8.43
C GLN A 540 -4.42 40.76 7.46
N ILE A 541 -4.84 40.39 6.24
CA ILE A 541 -3.96 39.79 5.24
C ILE A 541 -3.22 40.92 4.50
N PRO A 542 -1.87 40.90 4.48
CA PRO A 542 -1.09 41.88 3.72
C PRO A 542 -1.38 41.79 2.22
N GLU A 543 -1.61 42.92 1.55
CA GLU A 543 -2.01 43.00 0.12
C GLU A 543 -1.08 42.24 -0.85
N LYS A 544 0.21 42.08 -0.51
CA LYS A 544 1.22 41.44 -1.37
C LYS A 544 1.46 39.97 -1.05
N GLU A 545 0.79 39.42 -0.05
CA GLU A 545 1.03 38.07 0.41
C GLU A 545 0.01 37.08 -0.13
N ASN A 546 0.46 35.86 -0.44
CA ASN A 546 -0.45 34.78 -0.83
C ASN A 546 -1.31 34.34 0.37
N ILE A 547 -2.64 34.39 0.21
CA ILE A 547 -3.60 34.09 1.28
C ILE A 547 -3.37 32.74 1.94
N LEU A 548 -3.14 31.67 1.17
CA LEU A 548 -2.89 30.32 1.73
C LEU A 548 -1.59 30.27 2.55
N SER A 549 -0.55 30.98 2.08
CA SER A 549 0.73 31.06 2.79
C SER A 549 0.61 31.83 4.11
N TRP A 550 -0.14 32.94 4.09
CA TRP A 550 -0.44 33.72 5.29
C TRP A 550 -1.28 32.92 6.30
N MET A 551 -2.33 32.23 5.83
CA MET A 551 -3.21 31.43 6.69
C MET A 551 -2.50 30.23 7.30
N LEU A 552 -1.62 29.57 6.54
CA LEU A 552 -0.80 28.46 7.03
C LEU A 552 0.20 28.92 8.10
N ARG A 553 0.82 30.10 7.92
CA ARG A 553 1.72 30.68 8.94
C ARG A 553 0.98 31.07 10.22
N ASN A 554 -0.24 31.59 10.09
CA ASN A 554 -1.10 31.97 11.23
C ASN A 554 -1.92 30.81 11.80
N ASN A 555 -1.69 29.57 11.33
CA ASN A 555 -2.33 28.36 11.85
C ASN A 555 -3.86 28.35 11.70
N ILE A 556 -4.40 29.06 10.70
CA ILE A 556 -5.84 29.07 10.40
C ILE A 556 -6.21 27.83 9.58
N ILE A 557 -5.32 27.39 8.70
CA ILE A 557 -5.45 26.14 7.93
C ILE A 557 -4.19 25.29 8.08
N ASN A 558 -4.35 23.97 8.00
CA ASN A 558 -3.23 23.03 8.03
C ASN A 558 -2.52 22.93 6.65
N ARG A 559 -1.42 22.18 6.57
CA ARG A 559 -0.66 22.00 5.31
C ARG A 559 -1.43 21.22 4.25
N ASP A 560 -2.23 20.24 4.66
CA ASP A 560 -2.97 19.39 3.74
C ASP A 560 -4.10 20.16 3.05
N MET A 561 -4.90 20.90 3.81
CA MET A 561 -5.91 21.85 3.33
C MET A 561 -5.32 22.86 2.32
N ALA A 562 -4.17 23.46 2.63
CA ALA A 562 -3.50 24.37 1.71
C ALA A 562 -3.05 23.69 0.40
N ASN A 563 -2.53 22.46 0.48
CA ASN A 563 -2.14 21.67 -0.69
C ASN A 563 -3.36 21.28 -1.53
N LEU A 564 -4.45 20.85 -0.89
CA LEU A 564 -5.69 20.44 -1.55
C LEU A 564 -6.36 21.63 -2.26
N ILE A 565 -6.43 22.81 -1.65
CA ILE A 565 -6.96 24.02 -2.32
C ILE A 565 -6.09 24.41 -3.53
N LYS A 566 -4.76 24.27 -3.41
CA LYS A 566 -3.85 24.51 -4.53
C LYS A 566 -4.05 23.50 -5.66
N GLY A 567 -4.20 22.22 -5.32
CA GLY A 567 -4.49 21.15 -6.29
C GLY A 567 -5.86 21.31 -6.93
N LEU A 568 -6.88 21.75 -6.18
CA LEU A 568 -8.20 22.07 -6.71
C LEU A 568 -8.12 23.15 -7.80
N SER A 569 -7.34 24.21 -7.57
CA SER A 569 -7.12 25.24 -8.59
C SER A 569 -6.51 24.67 -9.88
N ALA A 570 -5.65 23.64 -9.79
CA ALA A 570 -5.08 22.98 -10.95
C ALA A 570 -6.09 22.02 -11.61
N ALA A 571 -6.87 21.28 -10.83
CA ALA A 571 -7.92 20.40 -11.32
C ALA A 571 -9.01 21.17 -12.08
N ILE A 572 -9.50 22.28 -11.53
CA ILE A 572 -10.49 23.16 -12.21
C ILE A 572 -9.93 23.68 -13.54
N LYS A 573 -8.65 24.05 -13.57
CA LYS A 573 -7.99 24.54 -14.78
C LYS A 573 -7.86 23.45 -15.85
N ALA A 574 -7.76 22.18 -15.46
CA ALA A 574 -7.63 21.03 -16.36
C ALA A 574 -8.93 20.64 -17.06
N ILE A 575 -10.09 20.95 -16.47
CA ILE A 575 -11.42 20.70 -17.09
C ILE A 575 -11.56 21.53 -18.37
N GLU A 576 -12.25 21.02 -19.39
CA GLU A 576 -12.50 21.82 -20.59
C GLU A 576 -13.48 22.98 -20.29
N ARG A 577 -13.30 24.11 -20.97
CA ARG A 577 -14.13 25.31 -20.75
C ARG A 577 -15.62 25.01 -20.92
N ARG A 578 -15.99 24.20 -21.93
CA ARG A 578 -17.38 23.82 -22.20
C ARG A 578 -17.98 23.04 -21.03
N GLU A 579 -17.27 22.03 -20.56
CA GLU A 579 -17.70 21.18 -19.45
C GLU A 579 -17.85 21.97 -18.14
N ARG A 580 -17.03 23.00 -17.90
CA ARG A 580 -17.21 23.88 -16.74
C ARG A 580 -18.51 24.70 -16.81
N TYR A 581 -18.94 25.14 -17.99
CA TYR A 581 -20.24 25.81 -18.16
C TYR A 581 -21.42 24.85 -17.99
N GLU A 582 -21.17 23.54 -18.13
CA GLU A 582 -22.12 22.47 -17.85
C GLU A 582 -22.04 22.00 -16.37
N HIS A 583 -21.39 22.78 -15.51
CA HIS A 583 -21.23 22.52 -14.07
C HIS A 583 -20.45 21.23 -13.75
N LYS A 584 -19.65 20.70 -14.68
CA LYS A 584 -18.77 19.55 -14.41
C LYS A 584 -17.75 19.93 -13.33
N LEU A 585 -17.60 19.07 -12.33
CA LEU A 585 -16.70 19.24 -11.19
C LEU A 585 -15.52 18.24 -11.26
N PRO A 586 -14.36 18.57 -10.70
CA PRO A 586 -13.30 17.58 -10.47
C PRO A 586 -13.77 16.56 -9.42
N ASP A 587 -13.43 15.29 -9.62
CA ASP A 587 -13.71 14.24 -8.64
C ASP A 587 -12.57 14.09 -7.60
N LEU A 588 -12.73 13.16 -6.65
CA LEU A 588 -11.74 12.89 -5.62
C LEU A 588 -10.38 12.46 -6.18
N LEU A 589 -10.36 11.66 -7.26
CA LEU A 589 -9.11 11.20 -7.86
C LEU A 589 -8.39 12.35 -8.57
N GLU A 590 -9.12 13.22 -9.27
CA GLU A 590 -8.56 14.42 -9.87
C GLU A 590 -7.99 15.36 -8.82
N LEU A 591 -8.73 15.58 -7.72
CA LEU A 591 -8.26 16.42 -6.62
C LEU A 591 -6.97 15.87 -5.99
N LEU A 592 -6.92 14.58 -5.66
CA LEU A 592 -5.74 13.95 -5.07
C LEU A 592 -4.54 13.93 -6.03
N TYR A 593 -4.79 13.71 -7.32
CA TYR A 593 -3.76 13.72 -8.36
C TYR A 593 -3.15 15.11 -8.52
N HIS A 594 -3.99 16.13 -8.72
CA HIS A 594 -3.52 17.51 -8.88
C HIS A 594 -2.94 18.13 -7.59
N SER A 595 -3.23 17.52 -6.44
CA SER A 595 -2.62 17.86 -5.15
C SER A 595 -1.32 17.09 -4.86
N ASN A 596 -0.86 16.23 -5.77
CA ASN A 596 0.33 15.37 -5.66
C ASN A 596 0.27 14.31 -4.53
N TYR A 597 -0.92 13.89 -4.11
CA TYR A 597 -1.07 12.75 -3.19
C TYR A 597 -1.00 11.41 -3.92
N ILE A 598 -1.38 11.37 -5.20
CA ILE A 598 -1.33 10.15 -6.02
C ILE A 598 -0.67 10.41 -7.38
N THR A 599 -0.07 9.36 -7.95
CA THR A 599 0.52 9.43 -9.30
C THR A 599 -0.50 9.06 -10.38
N HIS A 600 -0.19 9.34 -11.64
CA HIS A 600 -1.01 8.91 -12.78
C HIS A 600 -1.22 7.38 -12.78
N LYS A 601 -0.18 6.60 -12.50
CA LYS A 601 -0.27 5.13 -12.40
C LYS A 601 -1.21 4.69 -11.28
N THR A 602 -1.14 5.37 -10.13
CA THR A 602 -2.00 5.09 -8.97
C THR A 602 -3.46 5.42 -9.28
N LYS A 603 -3.70 6.54 -9.98
CA LYS A 603 -5.02 6.96 -10.44
C LYS A 603 -5.63 5.95 -11.43
N ASP A 604 -4.87 5.52 -12.44
CA ASP A 604 -5.32 4.51 -13.42
C ASP A 604 -5.65 3.18 -12.74
N TRP A 605 -4.77 2.74 -11.82
CA TRP A 605 -4.97 1.52 -11.06
C TRP A 605 -6.23 1.59 -10.19
N LEU A 606 -6.44 2.67 -9.43
CA LEU A 606 -7.65 2.85 -8.63
C LEU A 606 -8.92 2.85 -9.48
N THR A 607 -8.86 3.45 -10.67
CA THR A 607 -10.00 3.51 -11.61
C THR A 607 -10.36 2.11 -12.12
N LEU A 608 -9.35 1.30 -12.46
CA LEU A 608 -9.52 -0.08 -12.90
C LEU A 608 -10.01 -0.99 -11.76
N GLU A 609 -9.51 -0.80 -10.54
CA GLU A 609 -9.84 -1.64 -9.40
C GLU A 609 -11.29 -1.41 -8.93
N VAL A 610 -11.74 -0.15 -8.89
CA VAL A 610 -13.15 0.19 -8.61
C VAL A 610 -14.07 -0.45 -9.65
N ALA A 611 -13.68 -0.45 -10.93
CA ALA A 611 -14.47 -1.03 -12.01
C ALA A 611 -14.51 -2.58 -11.99
N THR A 612 -13.46 -3.22 -11.48
CA THR A 612 -13.33 -4.70 -11.50
C THR A 612 -13.79 -5.38 -10.22
N GLN A 613 -13.59 -4.78 -9.04
CA GLN A 613 -13.82 -5.43 -7.74
C GLN A 613 -15.07 -4.92 -7.00
N ALA A 614 -15.74 -3.87 -7.50
CA ALA A 614 -16.90 -3.25 -6.86
C ALA A 614 -16.65 -2.81 -5.38
N ILE A 615 -15.39 -2.57 -5.01
CA ILE A 615 -15.02 -2.02 -3.71
C ILE A 615 -15.15 -0.49 -3.80
N PRO A 616 -15.76 0.19 -2.81
CA PRO A 616 -15.85 1.65 -2.80
C PRO A 616 -14.47 2.31 -2.87
N LEU A 617 -14.36 3.39 -3.65
CA LEU A 617 -13.09 4.09 -3.88
C LEU A 617 -12.42 4.55 -2.57
N LEU A 618 -13.19 5.06 -1.62
CA LEU A 618 -12.68 5.48 -0.31
C LEU A 618 -12.07 4.33 0.47
N ASP A 619 -12.66 3.13 0.39
CA ASP A 619 -12.15 1.94 1.08
C ASP A 619 -10.86 1.44 0.42
N LEU A 620 -10.76 1.48 -0.92
CA LEU A 620 -9.52 1.17 -1.63
C LEU A 620 -8.39 2.13 -1.25
N ILE A 621 -8.67 3.43 -1.15
CA ILE A 621 -7.67 4.43 -0.77
C ILE A 621 -7.20 4.21 0.69
N ARG A 622 -8.12 3.91 1.61
CA ARG A 622 -7.81 3.66 3.02
C ARG A 622 -7.05 2.35 3.22
N ASN A 623 -7.55 1.25 2.66
CA ASN A 623 -6.97 -0.09 2.85
C ASN A 623 -5.56 -0.20 2.27
N ASN A 624 -5.24 0.61 1.25
CA ASN A 624 -3.92 0.67 0.65
C ASN A 624 -3.06 1.84 1.17
N LEU A 625 -3.49 2.54 2.22
CA LEU A 625 -2.77 3.64 2.88
C LEU A 625 -2.30 4.74 1.90
N ILE A 626 -3.12 5.05 0.89
CA ILE A 626 -2.77 5.98 -0.18
C ILE A 626 -2.89 7.45 0.28
N ALA A 627 -3.85 7.73 1.16
CA ALA A 627 -4.01 9.03 1.83
C ALA A 627 -4.49 8.82 3.27
N SER A 628 -4.15 9.75 4.17
CA SER A 628 -4.58 9.69 5.57
C SER A 628 -6.09 9.95 5.72
N GLN A 629 -6.67 9.54 6.84
CA GLN A 629 -8.09 9.76 7.11
C GLN A 629 -8.45 11.26 7.17
N ASP A 630 -7.58 12.08 7.75
CA ASP A 630 -7.78 13.53 7.85
C ASP A 630 -7.69 14.21 6.48
N THR A 631 -6.70 13.82 5.66
CA THR A 631 -6.55 14.34 4.30
C THR A 631 -7.78 14.00 3.43
N LEU A 632 -8.37 12.81 3.61
CA LEU A 632 -9.59 12.42 2.90
C LEU A 632 -10.81 13.20 3.36
N ALA A 633 -10.94 13.46 4.67
CA ALA A 633 -12.02 14.28 5.20
C ALA A 633 -11.94 15.71 4.65
N ASP A 634 -10.75 16.31 4.67
CA ASP A 634 -10.50 17.65 4.10
C ASP A 634 -10.83 17.69 2.60
N ALA A 635 -10.43 16.67 1.83
CA ALA A 635 -10.71 16.57 0.40
C ALA A 635 -12.21 16.49 0.10
N LEU A 636 -12.97 15.72 0.88
CA LEU A 636 -14.42 15.60 0.71
C LEU A 636 -15.14 16.93 1.03
N ILE A 637 -14.79 17.60 2.13
CA ILE A 637 -15.35 18.90 2.50
C ILE A 637 -15.13 19.94 1.39
N ILE A 638 -13.93 19.93 0.78
CA ILE A 638 -13.59 20.80 -0.35
C ILE A 638 -14.51 20.53 -1.55
N LEU A 639 -14.71 19.26 -1.91
CA LEU A 639 -15.53 18.90 -3.07
C LEU A 639 -17.02 19.19 -2.83
N GLU A 640 -17.54 18.87 -1.66
CA GLU A 640 -18.92 19.19 -1.26
C GLU A 640 -19.17 20.70 -1.27
N THR A 641 -18.21 21.49 -0.77
CA THR A 641 -18.29 22.96 -0.79
C THR A 641 -18.28 23.49 -2.23
N LEU A 642 -17.42 22.95 -3.08
CA LEU A 642 -17.37 23.34 -4.49
C LEU A 642 -18.68 22.99 -5.21
N GLU A 643 -19.22 21.80 -4.96
CA GLU A 643 -20.50 21.36 -5.49
C GLU A 643 -21.63 22.30 -5.07
N ALA A 644 -21.72 22.63 -3.78
CA ALA A 644 -22.73 23.54 -3.27
C ALA A 644 -22.71 24.93 -3.93
N LEU A 645 -21.53 25.43 -4.33
CA LEU A 645 -21.35 26.74 -4.96
C LEU A 645 -21.63 26.73 -6.48
N VAL A 646 -21.48 25.58 -7.15
CA VAL A 646 -21.54 25.46 -8.62
C VAL A 646 -22.82 24.78 -9.09
N ALA A 647 -23.48 23.98 -8.25
CA ALA A 647 -24.68 23.22 -8.62
C ALA A 647 -25.98 24.05 -8.76
N TYR A 648 -25.92 25.39 -8.59
CA TYR A 648 -27.08 26.29 -8.57
C TYR A 648 -27.02 27.44 -9.59
#